data_AF-A0A5N5JRE4-F1
#
_entry.id   AF-A0A5N5JRE4-F1
#
_cell.length_a   1.000
_cell.length_b   1.000
_cell.length_c   1.000
_cell.angle_alpha   90.00
_cell.angle_beta   90.00
_cell.angle_gamma   90.00
#
_symmetry.space_group_name_H-M   'P 1'
#
loop_
_entity.id
_entity.type
_entity.pdbx_description
1 polymer ?
#
loop_
_entity_poly.entity_id
_entity_poly.type
_entity_poly.pdbx_seq_one_letter_code
_entity_poly.pdbx_strand_id
1 'polypeptide(L)'
;MEETISEARRLADLGKYDEATGRLRRGLAATKGLDRLSLVVELATALRTQGRCKDSFDNLEQEINSAPQSAMEQQPVFLELQMDALRLRPLVLASFQGVVAQAADVFRRLLEIKTSSSYYKLLCLTSQCHDPRAWDRPETAIAWMHLAFRRLLDTNRQREALQVASDCMALARAPPVAQRQLLSSAVCVKMIEDIITSPGSTPLLRAQAIKLQIETADESVSQERLDKLRETAARLFDSEGHVHGAIDLRIQQVGKAIKKDYMYLTDELVGELKGYFETYETNNALSPFQIAIEAILMNIAPWQAFDLRLSLANMKDELGKVAGLTLESYMNQLRLLATWLTHSGKAGRVIEGATALDALIGEEDCRLLKGMARNILAQAYAQLEDFDSSETWAVRGVTTFGEFFPSERADTSHLIIQARLKTFKATRSIALEESIIAFTESEIASDLRNGMVGPAIQKMELLVRQIFTPRNDVVRRDEWLDRMEQAARSLCNTMPEDGDIRTAAVCQDRALALLSDGRMGRMSTDHHNRCEAYFEEAVTLYMKHHRLVEAASARQMQALAVFSGFEQVPTAATLERCIELISLAIEAFRAVENTSPIAASARWRSFYVYHAWLRGMRRGSEALDTLQEAEEAWADLRADMTVFTSLEDRREVVELWHWVQRAKARSLSDQPGVGMLIPATLREEIMREPRLREIVTQEEELTQRIAMSDAALRLRLRGVLHTLHGRMAQEPLLKAVLDFRNGTPVEDDIWTVVLRKDGLPHWSSCGLTATEVTAWKEQWLDAEAGRDPPLEDVYDDEEEDKYPLRSLDKLVAPLRGRTTEGDLLVFCPTGILHSIPLHALFISERQPVISQNAVVYCASLTSFWQCCQRAQTAAAASTNQNRPWTMVGVYEPAPRRRFHQTEQEAVHRSIAELASKHWASTVAVGAAATRELFASALRDSALCHFHGHCLLDRRVLADQSLELGNGALSARNVFDLTLRGSPHITLVACDSVSQGIAAGDEPLGLVTALLCAGAASVAGTIWPTASRTGREFAEAFYAELGVQEGKRKVGGTDSSSAAEGGGGIFNMAFAVRRAVLKLRAERTTRRPYQWAAFVLHGSWCVGFGKDAGGSSPGADKG
;
A
#
# COMPACT_ATOMS: atom_id res chain seq x y z
N MET A 1 60.03 -6.66 24.93
CA MET A 1 58.54 -6.59 25.20
C MET A 1 58.01 -5.18 24.90
N GLU A 2 58.67 -4.09 25.46
CA GLU A 2 58.22 -2.71 25.22
C GLU A 2 58.30 -2.35 23.73
N GLU A 3 59.32 -2.88 23.05
CA GLU A 3 59.42 -2.64 21.60
C GLU A 3 58.30 -3.38 20.84
N THR A 4 58.04 -4.63 21.31
CA THR A 4 56.94 -5.39 20.66
C THR A 4 55.60 -4.67 20.85
N ILE A 5 55.34 -4.19 22.02
CA ILE A 5 54.05 -3.53 22.32
C ILE A 5 53.98 -2.21 21.55
N SER A 6 55.05 -1.43 21.57
CA SER A 6 55.05 -0.13 20.86
C SER A 6 54.82 -0.31 19.36
N GLU A 7 55.48 -1.26 18.77
CA GLU A 7 55.27 -1.50 17.32
C GLU A 7 53.87 -2.03 17.03
N ALA A 8 53.40 -2.96 17.87
CA ALA A 8 52.03 -3.47 17.65
C ALA A 8 51.01 -2.34 17.74
N ARG A 9 51.16 -1.42 18.69
CA ARG A 9 50.23 -0.27 18.80
C ARG A 9 50.26 0.59 17.54
N ARG A 10 51.50 0.83 17.10
CA ARG A 10 51.61 1.62 15.86
C ARG A 10 50.88 0.95 14.69
N LEU A 11 51.12 -0.39 14.53
CA LEU A 11 50.47 -1.12 13.43
C LEU A 11 48.94 -1.09 13.59
N ALA A 12 48.45 -1.26 14.83
CA ALA A 12 46.99 -1.20 15.04
C ALA A 12 46.45 0.19 14.69
N ASP A 13 47.21 1.28 15.04
CA ASP A 13 46.78 2.65 14.71
C ASP A 13 46.75 2.87 13.19
N LEU A 14 47.54 2.05 12.44
CA LEU A 14 47.56 2.23 10.97
C LEU A 14 46.49 1.36 10.30
N GLY A 15 45.75 0.65 11.15
CA GLY A 15 44.67 -0.21 10.61
C GLY A 15 45.21 -1.55 10.10
N LYS A 16 46.50 -1.88 10.41
CA LYS A 16 47.09 -3.20 10.04
C LYS A 16 46.96 -4.18 11.21
N TYR A 17 45.79 -4.67 11.39
CA TYR A 17 45.43 -5.38 12.63
C TYR A 17 46.04 -6.78 12.66
N ASP A 18 46.10 -7.52 11.54
CA ASP A 18 46.66 -8.89 11.55
C ASP A 18 48.15 -8.88 11.89
N GLU A 19 48.81 -7.88 11.34
CA GLU A 19 50.25 -7.80 11.69
C GLU A 19 50.44 -7.45 13.17
N ALA A 20 49.56 -6.55 13.64
CA ALA A 20 49.68 -6.19 15.08
C ALA A 20 49.40 -7.40 15.98
N THR A 21 48.28 -8.13 15.72
CA THR A 21 47.93 -9.29 16.57
C THR A 21 48.97 -10.42 16.40
N GLY A 22 49.50 -10.64 15.12
CA GLY A 22 50.53 -11.68 14.88
C GLY A 22 51.79 -11.42 15.72
N ARG A 23 52.08 -10.20 15.76
CA ARG A 23 53.30 -9.86 16.53
C ARG A 23 53.07 -10.10 18.03
N LEU A 24 51.95 -9.67 18.54
CA LEU A 24 51.67 -9.85 19.99
C LEU A 24 51.55 -11.33 20.35
N ARG A 25 51.04 -12.17 19.40
CA ARG A 25 50.94 -13.61 19.70
C ARG A 25 52.33 -14.25 19.75
N ARG A 26 53.22 -13.82 18.85
CA ARG A 26 54.59 -14.36 18.89
C ARG A 26 55.30 -13.94 20.18
N GLY A 27 55.01 -12.68 20.56
CA GLY A 27 55.61 -12.20 21.81
C GLY A 27 55.07 -12.98 23.03
N LEU A 28 53.81 -13.34 22.96
CA LEU A 28 53.19 -14.09 24.09
C LEU A 28 53.79 -15.49 24.22
N ALA A 29 54.13 -16.11 23.07
CA ALA A 29 54.70 -17.48 23.11
C ALA A 29 56.09 -17.45 23.74
N ALA A 30 56.71 -16.30 23.82
CA ALA A 30 58.14 -16.23 24.21
C ALA A 30 58.27 -15.64 25.62
N THR A 31 57.09 -15.26 26.30
CA THR A 31 57.22 -14.51 27.57
C THR A 31 56.37 -15.20 28.63
N LYS A 32 56.95 -15.37 29.95
CA LYS A 32 56.19 -15.96 31.07
C LYS A 32 56.08 -14.96 32.21
N GLY A 33 55.13 -15.18 33.12
CA GLY A 33 55.07 -14.38 34.36
C GLY A 33 54.30 -13.07 34.15
N LEU A 34 54.53 -11.91 34.93
CA LEU A 34 53.77 -10.65 34.97
C LEU A 34 53.89 -9.90 33.62
N ASP A 35 54.95 -10.13 32.89
CA ASP A 35 55.16 -9.47 31.59
C ASP A 35 54.26 -10.08 30.51
N ARG A 36 53.81 -11.26 30.77
CA ARG A 36 52.83 -11.91 29.86
C ARG A 36 51.46 -11.24 29.95
N LEU A 37 51.12 -10.78 31.15
CA LEU A 37 49.78 -10.18 31.35
C LEU A 37 49.65 -8.87 30.58
N SER A 38 50.75 -8.15 30.50
CA SER A 38 50.72 -6.88 29.74
C SER A 38 50.56 -7.14 28.24
N LEU A 39 51.13 -8.18 27.76
CA LEU A 39 50.97 -8.52 26.32
C LEU A 39 49.56 -9.02 26.02
N VAL A 40 48.98 -9.68 27.03
CA VAL A 40 47.60 -10.19 26.83
C VAL A 40 46.63 -8.99 26.76
N VAL A 41 46.87 -8.03 27.64
CA VAL A 41 45.96 -6.86 27.62
C VAL A 41 46.08 -6.14 26.27
N GLU A 42 47.32 -6.07 25.83
CA GLU A 42 47.49 -5.36 24.53
C GLU A 42 46.92 -6.18 23.37
N LEU A 43 47.13 -7.47 23.41
CA LEU A 43 46.52 -8.31 22.35
C LEU A 43 45.00 -8.18 22.38
N ALA A 44 44.46 -8.20 23.63
CA ALA A 44 42.99 -8.07 23.72
C ALA A 44 42.54 -6.73 23.14
N THR A 45 43.24 -5.63 23.37
CA THR A 45 42.89 -4.31 22.81
C THR A 45 42.97 -4.32 21.27
N ALA A 46 44.07 -4.92 20.74
CA ALA A 46 44.21 -4.97 19.28
C ALA A 46 43.07 -5.79 18.63
N LEU A 47 42.73 -6.91 19.27
CA LEU A 47 41.64 -7.74 18.71
C LEU A 47 40.31 -6.99 18.78
N ARG A 48 40.12 -6.18 19.84
CA ARG A 48 38.87 -5.39 19.94
C ARG A 48 38.83 -4.31 18.87
N THR A 49 39.94 -3.61 18.75
CA THR A 49 39.97 -2.55 17.71
C THR A 49 39.74 -3.16 16.31
N GLN A 50 40.21 -4.39 16.12
CA GLN A 50 39.99 -5.10 14.84
C GLN A 50 38.53 -5.51 14.67
N GLY A 51 37.79 -5.72 15.81
CA GLY A 51 36.37 -6.13 15.75
C GLY A 51 36.20 -7.61 16.10
N ARG A 52 37.29 -8.30 16.61
CA ARG A 52 37.19 -9.72 17.05
C ARG A 52 37.03 -9.77 18.57
N CYS A 53 35.90 -9.34 19.03
CA CYS A 53 35.65 -9.13 20.47
C CYS A 53 35.52 -10.48 21.20
N LYS A 54 34.93 -11.50 20.50
CA LYS A 54 34.86 -12.83 21.15
C LYS A 54 36.26 -13.41 21.38
N ASP A 55 37.05 -13.31 20.35
CA ASP A 55 38.44 -13.81 20.55
C ASP A 55 39.13 -13.07 21.70
N SER A 56 38.88 -11.77 21.71
CA SER A 56 39.47 -10.98 22.83
C SER A 56 38.92 -11.45 24.18
N PHE A 57 37.63 -11.65 24.24
CA PHE A 57 37.00 -12.11 25.49
C PHE A 57 37.52 -13.50 25.90
N ASP A 58 37.61 -14.45 24.98
CA ASP A 58 38.06 -15.83 25.31
C ASP A 58 39.51 -15.82 25.80
N ASN A 59 40.23 -14.91 25.10
CA ASN A 59 41.64 -14.85 25.54
C ASN A 59 41.74 -14.31 26.97
N LEU A 60 40.99 -13.30 27.27
CA LEU A 60 41.05 -12.72 28.63
C LEU A 60 40.53 -13.71 29.67
N GLU A 61 39.46 -14.47 29.32
CA GLU A 61 38.88 -15.44 30.29
C GLU A 61 39.83 -16.61 30.53
N GLN A 62 40.37 -17.00 29.47
CA GLN A 62 41.32 -18.13 29.63
C GLN A 62 42.46 -17.74 30.59
N GLU A 63 42.91 -16.48 30.38
CA GLU A 63 44.04 -16.06 31.25
C GLU A 63 43.56 -15.85 32.69
N ILE A 64 42.40 -15.34 32.89
CA ILE A 64 41.87 -15.09 34.25
C ILE A 64 41.63 -16.43 34.96
N ASN A 65 41.17 -17.48 34.18
CA ASN A 65 40.87 -18.79 34.81
C ASN A 65 42.15 -19.59 35.10
N SER A 66 43.19 -19.35 34.40
CA SER A 66 44.43 -20.14 34.52
C SER A 66 45.39 -19.47 35.52
N ALA A 67 45.02 -18.28 36.16
CA ALA A 67 45.98 -17.56 37.02
C ALA A 67 45.92 -18.12 38.45
N PRO A 68 47.16 -18.63 39.20
CA PRO A 68 47.23 -19.17 40.56
C PRO A 68 46.92 -18.11 41.64
N GLN A 69 45.96 -18.40 42.77
CA GLN A 69 45.21 -17.83 43.91
C GLN A 69 46.16 -17.19 44.92
N SER A 70 46.10 -15.69 45.04
CA SER A 70 45.72 -14.66 46.04
C SER A 70 46.69 -13.47 45.93
N ALA A 71 48.09 -13.62 45.24
CA ALA A 71 48.97 -12.42 45.12
C ALA A 71 48.85 -11.80 43.72
N MET A 72 48.39 -12.58 42.70
CA MET A 72 48.26 -12.11 41.30
C MET A 72 46.90 -11.41 41.10
N GLU A 73 45.93 -11.65 42.13
CA GLU A 73 44.56 -11.08 42.03
C GLU A 73 44.56 -9.61 42.45
N GLN A 74 45.80 -9.26 43.09
CA GLN A 74 45.81 -7.83 43.53
C GLN A 74 46.71 -7.01 42.60
N GLN A 75 47.33 -7.70 41.59
CA GLN A 75 48.17 -6.92 40.67
C GLN A 75 47.32 -6.05 39.75
N PRO A 76 47.68 -4.75 39.53
CA PRO A 76 46.91 -3.78 38.74
C PRO A 76 46.65 -4.29 37.32
N VAL A 77 47.58 -4.96 36.66
CA VAL A 77 47.41 -5.40 35.26
C VAL A 77 46.37 -6.55 35.22
N PHE A 78 46.35 -7.37 36.30
CA PHE A 78 45.33 -8.44 36.36
C PHE A 78 43.92 -7.84 36.53
N LEU A 79 43.77 -6.84 37.44
CA LEU A 79 42.45 -6.19 37.64
C LEU A 79 41.99 -5.51 36.35
N GLU A 80 43.01 -5.00 35.55
CA GLU A 80 42.64 -4.44 34.24
C GLU A 80 42.08 -5.51 33.31
N LEU A 81 42.67 -6.64 33.26
CA LEU A 81 42.16 -7.75 32.42
C LEU A 81 40.74 -8.14 32.84
N GLN A 82 40.56 -8.23 34.22
CA GLN A 82 39.22 -8.60 34.73
C GLN A 82 38.17 -7.58 34.29
N MET A 83 38.58 -6.29 34.46
CA MET A 83 37.61 -5.25 34.06
C MET A 83 37.28 -5.35 32.56
N ASP A 84 38.28 -5.59 31.73
CA ASP A 84 38.03 -5.70 30.27
C ASP A 84 37.14 -6.91 29.94
N ALA A 85 37.36 -8.02 30.65
CA ALA A 85 36.50 -9.20 30.39
C ALA A 85 35.05 -8.91 30.81
N LEU A 86 34.95 -8.19 31.96
CA LEU A 86 33.57 -7.89 32.43
C LEU A 86 32.88 -6.92 31.47
N ARG A 87 33.62 -6.03 30.90
CA ARG A 87 33.02 -5.10 29.91
C ARG A 87 32.57 -5.84 28.65
N LEU A 88 33.28 -6.89 28.23
CA LEU A 88 32.96 -7.58 26.96
C LEU A 88 31.90 -8.66 27.18
N ARG A 89 31.76 -9.06 28.36
CA ARG A 89 30.88 -10.21 28.65
C ARG A 89 29.45 -9.94 28.14
N PRO A 90 28.87 -8.78 28.48
CA PRO A 90 27.51 -8.57 27.97
C PRO A 90 27.47 -8.52 26.44
N LEU A 91 28.47 -8.04 25.82
CA LEU A 91 28.49 -7.93 24.35
C LEU A 91 28.60 -9.32 23.70
N VAL A 92 29.29 -10.30 24.39
CA VAL A 92 29.57 -11.61 23.73
C VAL A 92 28.50 -12.60 24.17
N LEU A 93 28.02 -12.43 25.43
CA LEU A 93 27.14 -13.52 25.92
C LEU A 93 25.70 -13.01 26.01
N ALA A 94 25.54 -11.67 25.76
CA ALA A 94 24.21 -11.05 25.88
C ALA A 94 23.61 -11.31 27.26
N SER A 95 24.53 -11.15 28.26
CA SER A 95 24.06 -11.33 29.65
C SER A 95 24.67 -10.26 30.55
N PHE A 96 23.72 -9.68 31.38
CA PHE A 96 24.22 -8.63 32.28
C PHE A 96 24.19 -9.14 33.73
N GLN A 97 24.00 -10.37 33.88
CA GLN A 97 23.85 -10.91 35.26
C GLN A 97 25.17 -10.80 36.04
N GLY A 98 25.10 -10.07 37.19
CA GLY A 98 26.19 -10.06 38.18
C GLY A 98 27.42 -9.27 37.67
N VAL A 99 27.28 -8.67 36.40
CA VAL A 99 28.49 -8.08 35.78
C VAL A 99 28.75 -6.70 36.41
N VAL A 100 27.73 -5.97 36.71
CA VAL A 100 27.95 -4.60 37.21
C VAL A 100 28.51 -4.67 38.64
N ALA A 101 27.92 -5.60 39.45
CA ALA A 101 28.43 -5.72 40.83
C ALA A 101 29.90 -6.15 40.85
N GLN A 102 30.23 -7.09 40.00
CA GLN A 102 31.64 -7.55 39.95
C GLN A 102 32.56 -6.43 39.43
N ALA A 103 32.11 -5.68 38.44
CA ALA A 103 32.95 -4.58 37.89
C ALA A 103 33.12 -3.46 38.93
N ALA A 104 32.07 -3.22 39.71
CA ALA A 104 32.18 -2.18 40.75
C ALA A 104 33.26 -2.55 41.78
N ASP A 105 33.32 -3.83 42.08
CA ASP A 105 34.38 -4.28 43.02
C ASP A 105 35.78 -4.03 42.44
N VAL A 106 35.93 -4.33 41.17
CA VAL A 106 37.25 -4.11 40.54
C VAL A 106 37.55 -2.60 40.48
N PHE A 107 36.56 -1.86 40.15
CA PHE A 107 36.72 -0.39 40.02
C PHE A 107 37.15 0.20 41.36
N ARG A 108 36.67 -0.37 42.52
CA ARG A 108 37.04 0.15 43.85
C ARG A 108 38.48 -0.23 44.21
N ARG A 109 38.94 -1.27 43.66
CA ARG A 109 40.29 -1.76 44.02
C ARG A 109 41.35 -1.13 43.13
N LEU A 110 40.97 -0.62 41.90
CA LEU A 110 41.96 -0.03 40.99
C LEU A 110 41.32 1.16 40.26
N LEU A 111 41.82 2.33 40.70
CA LEU A 111 41.24 3.55 40.08
C LEU A 111 42.23 4.12 39.06
N GLU A 112 42.41 3.36 38.00
CA GLU A 112 43.25 3.82 36.87
C GLU A 112 42.37 4.22 35.68
N ILE A 113 42.95 5.03 34.81
CA ILE A 113 42.18 5.68 33.74
C ILE A 113 41.50 4.61 32.86
N LYS A 114 42.15 3.54 32.44
CA LYS A 114 41.59 2.53 31.51
C LYS A 114 40.49 1.71 32.19
N THR A 115 40.75 1.35 33.48
CA THR A 115 39.73 0.57 34.22
C THR A 115 38.49 1.42 34.48
N SER A 116 38.75 2.66 34.83
CA SER A 116 37.60 3.54 35.09
C SER A 116 36.78 3.78 33.81
N SER A 117 37.51 4.03 32.75
CA SER A 117 36.80 4.23 31.47
C SER A 117 35.97 2.99 31.10
N SER A 118 36.50 1.80 31.25
CA SER A 118 35.76 0.55 30.91
C SER A 118 34.55 0.37 31.83
N TYR A 119 34.72 0.71 33.07
CA TYR A 119 33.60 0.58 34.03
C TYR A 119 32.44 1.49 33.61
N TYR A 120 32.76 2.73 33.32
CA TYR A 120 31.67 3.66 32.95
C TYR A 120 31.03 3.23 31.63
N LYS A 121 31.75 2.73 30.66
CA LYS A 121 31.13 2.23 29.41
C LYS A 121 30.19 1.06 29.69
N LEU A 122 30.65 0.19 30.64
CA LEU A 122 29.76 -0.93 31.00
C LEU A 122 28.47 -0.40 31.64
N LEU A 123 28.62 0.62 32.52
CA LEU A 123 27.40 1.17 33.15
C LEU A 123 26.47 1.78 32.10
N CYS A 124 27.13 2.44 31.17
CA CYS A 124 26.32 3.06 30.10
C CYS A 124 25.60 1.97 29.30
N LEU A 125 26.36 0.94 28.89
CA LEU A 125 25.74 -0.15 28.11
C LEU A 125 24.62 -0.82 28.93
N THR A 126 24.87 -1.03 30.25
CA THR A 126 23.84 -1.65 31.10
C THR A 126 22.60 -0.74 31.19
N SER A 127 22.87 0.48 31.29
CA SER A 127 21.74 1.43 31.37
C SER A 127 20.91 1.42 30.09
N GLN A 128 21.50 1.17 28.96
CA GLN A 128 20.79 1.24 27.66
C GLN A 128 20.04 -0.07 27.37
N CYS A 129 20.55 -1.14 27.93
CA CYS A 129 19.98 -2.40 27.38
C CYS A 129 19.31 -3.19 28.52
N HIS A 130 19.63 -2.85 29.75
CA HIS A 130 19.15 -3.78 30.81
C HIS A 130 18.50 -2.97 31.93
N ASP A 131 19.37 -1.99 32.65
CA ASP A 131 18.86 -1.25 33.82
C ASP A 131 19.32 0.22 33.73
N PRO A 132 18.30 1.06 33.46
CA PRO A 132 18.67 2.47 33.29
C PRO A 132 19.20 3.08 34.60
N ARG A 133 18.90 2.58 35.74
CA ARG A 133 19.36 3.12 37.04
C ARG A 133 20.85 2.85 37.27
N ALA A 134 21.40 1.92 36.53
CA ALA A 134 22.84 1.59 36.71
C ALA A 134 23.73 2.81 36.47
N TRP A 135 23.28 3.76 35.74
CA TRP A 135 24.08 4.96 35.41
C TRP A 135 23.43 6.19 36.06
N ASP A 136 23.53 6.36 37.42
CA ASP A 136 22.71 7.30 38.23
C ASP A 136 23.43 8.66 38.36
N ARG A 137 24.90 8.78 37.97
CA ARG A 137 25.58 10.08 38.07
C ARG A 137 26.59 10.21 36.92
N PRO A 138 26.17 10.44 35.71
CA PRO A 138 27.07 10.50 34.55
C PRO A 138 27.96 11.74 34.57
N GLU A 139 27.59 12.77 35.38
CA GLU A 139 28.40 14.01 35.46
C GLU A 139 29.73 13.75 36.18
N THR A 140 29.65 12.90 37.11
CA THR A 140 30.89 12.58 37.85
C THR A 140 31.88 11.83 36.96
N ALA A 141 31.36 10.97 36.20
CA ALA A 141 32.25 10.20 35.29
C ALA A 141 32.90 11.13 34.25
N ILE A 142 32.15 12.02 33.74
CA ILE A 142 32.67 12.92 32.69
C ILE A 142 33.67 13.89 33.32
N ALA A 143 33.30 14.47 34.46
CA ALA A 143 34.26 15.35 35.14
C ALA A 143 35.59 14.63 35.38
N TRP A 144 35.43 13.48 35.86
CA TRP A 144 36.67 12.69 36.08
C TRP A 144 37.45 12.51 34.77
N MET A 145 36.74 12.14 33.65
CA MET A 145 37.43 11.89 32.35
C MET A 145 38.07 13.19 31.84
N HIS A 146 37.41 14.28 32.10
CA HIS A 146 38.02 15.56 31.67
C HIS A 146 39.32 15.80 32.42
N LEU A 147 39.33 15.61 33.73
CA LEU A 147 40.57 15.79 34.50
C LEU A 147 41.65 14.80 34.05
N ALA A 148 41.20 13.55 33.89
CA ALA A 148 42.16 12.55 33.41
C ALA A 148 42.75 12.93 32.05
N PHE A 149 41.88 13.46 31.23
CA PHE A 149 42.34 13.89 29.89
C PHE A 149 43.41 14.97 30.01
N ARG A 150 43.22 16.00 30.88
CA ARG A 150 44.21 17.10 31.01
C ARG A 150 45.54 16.58 31.55
N ARG A 151 45.44 15.68 32.45
CA ARG A 151 46.69 15.10 33.01
C ARG A 151 47.49 14.34 31.94
N LEU A 152 46.78 13.65 31.11
CA LEU A 152 47.47 12.86 30.07
C LEU A 152 48.11 13.78 29.01
N LEU A 153 47.40 14.86 28.71
CA LEU A 153 48.00 15.79 27.74
C LEU A 153 49.24 16.46 28.32
N ASP A 154 49.23 16.73 29.70
CA ASP A 154 50.38 17.40 30.33
C ASP A 154 51.58 16.44 30.43
N THR A 155 51.28 15.15 30.40
CA THR A 155 52.41 14.20 30.52
C THR A 155 52.78 13.64 29.15
N ASN A 156 52.40 14.22 28.04
CA ASN A 156 52.71 13.87 26.64
C ASN A 156 52.24 12.45 26.28
N ARG A 157 51.10 12.04 26.83
CA ARG A 157 50.48 10.74 26.47
C ARG A 157 49.23 11.00 25.62
N GLN A 158 49.44 11.44 24.39
CA GLN A 158 48.37 11.94 23.51
C GLN A 158 47.50 10.77 23.00
N ARG A 159 48.08 9.64 22.81
CA ARG A 159 47.28 8.48 22.35
C ARG A 159 46.20 8.12 23.37
N GLU A 160 46.61 8.05 24.65
CA GLU A 160 45.62 7.71 25.71
C GLU A 160 44.60 8.85 25.90
N ALA A 161 45.17 10.09 25.69
CA ALA A 161 44.25 11.23 25.79
C ALA A 161 43.17 11.17 24.70
N LEU A 162 43.57 10.77 23.50
CA LEU A 162 42.57 10.65 22.42
C LEU A 162 41.53 9.58 22.76
N GLN A 163 41.95 8.47 23.34
CA GLN A 163 40.99 7.42 23.71
C GLN A 163 39.97 7.94 24.75
N VAL A 164 40.48 8.74 25.77
CA VAL A 164 39.57 9.28 26.80
C VAL A 164 38.59 10.26 26.15
N ALA A 165 39.13 11.06 25.24
CA ALA A 165 38.22 12.00 24.53
C ALA A 165 37.16 11.24 23.74
N SER A 166 37.57 10.16 23.07
CA SER A 166 36.58 9.37 22.29
C SER A 166 35.55 8.73 23.22
N ASP A 167 35.99 8.18 24.36
CA ASP A 167 35.06 7.54 25.30
C ASP A 167 34.09 8.57 25.90
N CYS A 168 34.70 9.72 26.23
CA CYS A 168 33.84 10.79 26.78
C CYS A 168 32.76 11.19 25.77
N MET A 169 33.19 11.29 24.50
CA MET A 169 32.19 11.64 23.47
C MET A 169 31.12 10.55 23.33
N ALA A 170 31.53 9.30 23.28
CA ALA A 170 30.55 8.19 23.16
C ALA A 170 29.56 8.23 24.34
N LEU A 171 30.04 8.57 25.52
CA LEU A 171 29.15 8.62 26.70
C LEU A 171 28.22 9.83 26.62
N ALA A 172 28.78 10.98 26.13
CA ALA A 172 27.96 12.19 26.00
C ALA A 172 26.85 12.02 24.97
N ARG A 173 26.94 11.11 24.02
CA ARG A 173 25.96 10.96 22.92
C ARG A 173 24.99 9.81 23.24
N ALA A 174 25.23 9.11 24.30
CA ALA A 174 24.30 8.00 24.64
C ALA A 174 22.89 8.56 24.90
N PRO A 175 21.84 7.92 24.27
CA PRO A 175 20.44 8.40 24.36
C PRO A 175 20.01 8.62 25.82
N PRO A 176 19.43 9.86 26.08
CA PRO A 176 19.03 10.16 27.46
C PRO A 176 17.97 9.17 27.97
N VAL A 177 18.27 8.29 28.95
CA VAL A 177 17.17 7.55 29.63
C VAL A 177 16.43 8.52 30.56
N ALA A 178 15.51 9.42 29.98
CA ALA A 178 14.55 10.24 30.74
C ALA A 178 15.25 11.38 31.48
N GLN A 179 15.54 12.45 30.77
CA GLN A 179 15.71 13.84 31.23
C GLN A 179 17.04 14.01 31.98
N ARG A 180 18.14 13.51 31.48
CA ARG A 180 19.35 14.04 32.15
C ARG A 180 20.26 14.72 31.12
N GLN A 181 19.67 15.85 30.57
CA GLN A 181 20.52 16.80 29.81
C GLN A 181 21.93 16.88 30.40
N LEU A 182 22.66 15.81 30.12
CA LEU A 182 23.97 16.25 30.68
C LEU A 182 25.02 16.18 29.58
N LEU A 183 25.47 17.43 29.10
CA LEU A 183 26.78 18.05 28.87
C LEU A 183 26.79 18.70 27.48
N SER A 184 27.28 19.97 27.42
CA SER A 184 27.45 20.77 26.19
C SER A 184 28.48 20.12 25.25
N SER A 185 28.14 18.91 24.49
CA SER A 185 28.97 18.62 23.31
C SER A 185 30.16 19.59 23.20
N ALA A 186 30.11 20.60 24.02
CA ALA A 186 31.14 21.63 23.85
C ALA A 186 32.44 21.23 24.58
N VAL A 187 32.33 20.57 25.77
CA VAL A 187 33.53 20.16 26.52
C VAL A 187 34.27 19.05 25.76
N CYS A 188 33.58 18.15 25.23
CA CYS A 188 34.23 17.06 24.47
C CYS A 188 34.86 17.59 23.17
N VAL A 189 34.18 18.52 22.55
CA VAL A 189 34.72 19.08 21.29
C VAL A 189 36.02 19.84 21.58
N LYS A 190 36.03 20.51 22.72
CA LYS A 190 37.26 21.22 23.09
C LYS A 190 38.42 20.24 23.36
N MET A 191 38.13 19.14 24.05
CA MET A 191 39.19 18.12 24.27
C MET A 191 39.80 17.66 22.94
N ILE A 192 38.94 17.49 21.94
CA ILE A 192 39.42 17.00 20.63
C ILE A 192 40.27 18.10 19.96
N GLU A 193 39.84 19.39 20.12
CA GLU A 193 40.61 20.52 19.53
C GLU A 193 41.98 20.65 20.20
N ASP A 194 41.99 20.41 21.53
CA ASP A 194 43.27 20.50 22.25
C ASP A 194 44.27 19.43 21.77
N ILE A 195 43.75 18.30 21.37
CA ILE A 195 44.65 17.24 20.88
C ILE A 195 45.17 17.61 19.48
N ILE A 196 44.28 18.24 18.69
CA ILE A 196 44.66 18.58 17.30
C ILE A 196 45.76 19.65 17.32
N THR A 197 45.74 20.54 18.37
CA THR A 197 46.67 21.68 18.36
C THR A 197 47.87 21.38 19.26
N SER A 198 47.86 20.21 19.86
CA SER A 198 48.96 19.89 20.79
C SER A 198 50.24 19.52 20.01
N PRO A 199 51.44 20.09 20.39
CA PRO A 199 52.73 19.88 19.72
C PRO A 199 53.19 18.41 19.81
N GLY A 200 52.69 17.60 20.70
CA GLY A 200 53.11 16.19 20.93
C GLY A 200 52.24 15.20 20.13
N SER A 201 51.35 15.73 19.22
CA SER A 201 50.45 14.82 18.46
C SER A 201 51.08 14.46 17.12
N THR A 202 51.29 13.14 16.94
CA THR A 202 51.79 12.67 15.63
C THR A 202 50.76 12.94 14.52
N PRO A 203 51.25 13.05 13.27
CA PRO A 203 50.31 13.30 12.17
C PRO A 203 49.16 12.27 12.16
N LEU A 204 49.43 11.07 12.50
CA LEU A 204 48.36 10.05 12.50
C LEU A 204 47.36 10.32 13.62
N LEU A 205 47.80 10.65 14.85
CA LEU A 205 46.87 10.95 15.96
C LEU A 205 46.04 12.20 15.66
N ARG A 206 46.69 13.13 15.01
CA ARG A 206 45.94 14.34 14.60
C ARG A 206 44.83 13.99 13.60
N ALA A 207 45.18 13.12 12.65
CA ALA A 207 44.15 12.71 11.66
C ALA A 207 42.99 11.99 12.37
N GLN A 208 43.22 11.15 13.34
CA GLN A 208 42.15 10.42 14.06
C GLN A 208 41.30 11.39 14.89
N ALA A 209 41.99 12.41 15.50
CA ALA A 209 41.22 13.41 16.29
C ALA A 209 40.30 14.23 15.37
N ILE A 210 40.85 14.61 14.15
CA ILE A 210 40.00 15.38 13.21
C ILE A 210 38.81 14.53 12.75
N LYS A 211 39.10 13.21 12.51
CA LYS A 211 37.97 12.32 12.11
C LYS A 211 36.89 12.31 13.21
N LEU A 212 37.28 12.18 14.47
CA LEU A 212 36.31 12.18 15.59
C LEU A 212 35.56 13.51 15.65
N GLN A 213 36.26 14.62 15.32
CA GLN A 213 35.58 15.94 15.31
C GLN A 213 34.51 15.99 14.21
N ILE A 214 34.88 15.40 13.07
CA ILE A 214 33.91 15.40 11.96
C ILE A 214 32.69 14.55 12.35
N GLU A 215 32.92 13.42 12.99
CA GLU A 215 31.82 12.49 13.32
C GLU A 215 30.88 13.11 14.36
N THR A 216 31.44 14.08 15.03
CA THR A 216 30.63 14.57 16.16
C THR A 216 30.16 15.99 15.89
N ALA A 217 30.34 16.43 14.66
CA ALA A 217 29.99 17.83 14.33
C ALA A 217 28.47 17.98 14.27
N ASP A 218 28.00 19.10 15.06
CA ASP A 218 26.54 19.36 15.01
C ASP A 218 26.18 20.18 13.76
N GLU A 219 24.84 20.37 13.56
CA GLU A 219 24.36 21.01 12.31
C GLU A 219 24.79 22.47 12.23
N SER A 220 25.34 23.00 13.35
CA SER A 220 25.76 24.41 13.39
C SER A 220 27.10 24.62 12.69
N VAL A 221 27.88 23.55 12.45
CA VAL A 221 29.19 23.69 11.78
C VAL A 221 28.97 23.78 10.26
N SER A 222 29.67 24.85 9.60
CA SER A 222 29.46 25.09 8.15
C SER A 222 30.00 23.92 7.31
N GLN A 223 29.32 23.62 6.21
CA GLN A 223 29.75 22.54 5.29
C GLN A 223 31.14 22.81 4.73
N GLU A 224 31.51 24.07 4.52
CA GLU A 224 32.85 24.41 4.03
C GLU A 224 33.94 24.00 5.04
N ARG A 225 33.63 24.31 6.27
CA ARG A 225 34.60 23.91 7.32
C ARG A 225 34.72 22.38 7.41
N LEU A 226 33.71 21.64 7.32
CA LEU A 226 33.74 20.17 7.39
C LEU A 226 34.47 19.57 6.19
N ASP A 227 34.30 20.20 5.04
CA ASP A 227 35.00 19.69 3.83
C ASP A 227 36.52 19.92 3.97
N LYS A 228 36.87 21.04 4.59
CA LYS A 228 38.32 21.29 4.79
C LYS A 228 38.92 20.29 5.79
N LEU A 229 38.23 20.13 6.84
CA LEU A 229 38.72 19.15 7.84
C LEU A 229 38.83 17.75 7.23
N ARG A 230 37.91 17.39 6.38
CA ARG A 230 37.95 16.04 5.76
C ARG A 230 39.16 15.92 4.83
N GLU A 231 39.38 17.00 4.06
CA GLU A 231 40.53 16.96 3.13
C GLU A 231 41.85 16.85 3.90
N THR A 232 41.89 17.60 5.00
CA THR A 232 43.13 17.56 5.80
C THR A 232 43.33 16.15 6.40
N ALA A 233 42.32 15.63 7.00
CA ALA A 233 42.45 14.29 7.62
C ALA A 233 42.76 13.21 6.58
N ALA A 234 42.10 13.32 5.43
CA ALA A 234 42.36 12.29 4.37
C ALA A 234 43.81 12.36 3.91
N ARG A 235 44.34 13.55 3.75
CA ARG A 235 45.75 13.68 3.31
C ARG A 235 46.70 13.09 4.35
N LEU A 236 46.36 13.41 5.60
CA LEU A 236 47.25 12.88 6.66
C LEU A 236 47.17 11.35 6.73
N PHE A 237 45.96 10.76 6.63
CA PHE A 237 45.86 9.29 6.63
C PHE A 237 46.62 8.67 5.46
N ASP A 238 46.54 9.32 4.29
CA ASP A 238 47.23 8.77 3.10
C ASP A 238 48.75 8.86 3.27
N SER A 239 49.21 9.95 3.84
CA SER A 239 50.67 10.13 3.99
C SER A 239 51.24 9.15 5.02
N GLU A 240 50.40 8.78 5.96
CA GLU A 240 50.91 7.87 7.00
C GLU A 240 50.66 6.41 6.62
N GLY A 241 49.94 6.21 5.49
CA GLY A 241 49.70 4.84 4.98
C GLY A 241 48.61 4.12 5.78
N HIS A 242 47.66 4.86 6.33
CA HIS A 242 46.53 4.20 7.03
C HIS A 242 45.65 3.43 6.05
N VAL A 243 45.16 2.26 6.46
CA VAL A 243 44.57 1.28 5.52
C VAL A 243 43.15 1.72 5.15
N HIS A 244 42.38 2.32 6.13
CA HIS A 244 40.98 2.59 5.76
C HIS A 244 40.54 3.97 6.25
N GLY A 245 41.42 4.79 6.88
CA GLY A 245 41.05 6.09 7.50
C GLY A 245 40.38 7.01 6.47
N ALA A 246 40.91 7.16 5.25
CA ALA A 246 40.31 8.05 4.24
C ALA A 246 38.96 7.49 3.76
N ILE A 247 38.92 6.15 3.76
CA ILE A 247 37.64 5.51 3.34
C ILE A 247 36.55 5.82 4.38
N ASP A 248 36.89 5.74 5.65
CA ASP A 248 35.89 6.03 6.71
C ASP A 248 35.32 7.45 6.55
N LEU A 249 36.19 8.43 6.17
CA LEU A 249 35.72 9.82 6.01
C LEU A 249 34.77 9.95 4.81
N ARG A 250 35.18 9.19 3.76
CA ARG A 250 34.32 9.26 2.56
C ARG A 250 32.95 8.62 2.84
N ILE A 251 32.82 7.50 3.57
CA ILE A 251 31.54 6.85 3.86
C ILE A 251 30.66 7.78 4.70
N GLN A 252 31.24 8.47 5.56
CA GLN A 252 30.45 9.43 6.37
C GLN A 252 29.88 10.54 5.48
N GLN A 253 30.73 10.98 4.64
CA GLN A 253 30.26 12.03 3.71
C GLN A 253 29.11 11.54 2.85
N VAL A 254 29.26 10.32 2.37
CA VAL A 254 28.20 9.76 1.51
C VAL A 254 26.91 9.60 2.34
N GLY A 255 27.11 9.07 3.57
CA GLY A 255 25.93 8.88 4.43
C GLY A 255 25.14 10.20 4.59
N LYS A 256 25.82 11.29 4.85
CA LYS A 256 25.14 12.59 5.04
C LYS A 256 24.51 13.09 3.74
N ALA A 257 25.25 12.88 2.65
CA ALA A 257 24.69 13.30 1.34
C ALA A 257 23.40 12.53 1.03
N ILE A 258 23.39 11.22 1.43
CA ILE A 258 22.18 10.41 1.18
C ILE A 258 21.03 10.95 2.05
N LYS A 259 21.36 11.31 3.24
CA LYS A 259 20.31 11.84 4.13
C LYS A 259 19.70 13.12 3.54
N LYS A 260 20.48 13.95 2.84
CA LYS A 260 19.99 15.24 2.30
C LYS A 260 19.23 15.02 0.98
N ASP A 261 19.75 14.11 0.13
CA ASP A 261 19.14 13.84 -1.19
C ASP A 261 19.26 12.34 -1.50
N TYR A 262 18.08 11.77 -1.45
CA TYR A 262 18.10 10.29 -1.59
C TYR A 262 18.53 9.88 -3.01
N MET A 263 18.56 10.71 -4.02
CA MET A 263 18.99 10.43 -5.42
C MET A 263 20.52 10.39 -5.51
N TYR A 264 21.15 10.66 -4.42
CA TYR A 264 22.63 10.62 -4.35
C TYR A 264 23.15 9.19 -4.46
N LEU A 265 22.29 8.19 -4.23
CA LEU A 265 22.73 6.78 -4.37
C LEU A 265 22.78 6.38 -5.85
N THR A 266 23.86 6.64 -6.66
CA THR A 266 24.03 6.32 -8.09
C THR A 266 24.77 4.98 -8.24
N ASP A 267 24.77 4.29 -9.44
CA ASP A 267 25.52 3.02 -9.66
C ASP A 267 27.01 3.23 -9.42
N GLU A 268 27.43 4.42 -9.71
CA GLU A 268 28.85 4.71 -9.53
C GLU A 268 29.20 4.73 -8.05
N LEU A 269 28.39 5.37 -7.28
CA LEU A 269 28.63 5.43 -5.84
C LEU A 269 28.49 4.05 -5.18
N VAL A 270 27.49 3.24 -5.60
CA VAL A 270 27.37 1.86 -5.09
C VAL A 270 28.63 1.05 -5.43
N GLY A 271 29.15 1.19 -6.71
CA GLY A 271 30.43 0.53 -7.06
C GLY A 271 31.58 1.00 -6.15
N GLU A 272 31.51 2.29 -5.90
CA GLU A 272 32.56 2.83 -5.01
C GLU A 272 32.45 2.21 -3.60
N LEU A 273 31.27 2.18 -2.96
CA LEU A 273 31.08 1.59 -1.62
C LEU A 273 31.50 0.11 -1.60
N LYS A 274 31.20 -0.59 -2.71
CA LYS A 274 31.65 -2.01 -2.77
C LYS A 274 33.18 -2.11 -2.69
N GLY A 275 33.79 -1.16 -3.48
CA GLY A 275 35.27 -1.14 -3.41
C GLY A 275 35.77 -0.90 -1.98
N TYR A 276 35.02 0.01 -1.31
CA TYR A 276 35.45 0.28 0.07
C TYR A 276 35.23 -0.94 0.96
N PHE A 277 34.07 -1.59 0.87
CA PHE A 277 33.80 -2.78 1.70
C PHE A 277 34.82 -3.88 1.43
N GLU A 278 35.34 -4.03 0.18
CA GLU A 278 36.35 -5.06 -0.12
C GLU A 278 37.68 -4.75 0.59
N THR A 279 37.88 -3.43 0.63
CA THR A 279 39.14 -3.07 1.32
C THR A 279 39.06 -3.45 2.81
N TYR A 280 37.92 -3.18 3.42
CA TYR A 280 37.80 -3.60 4.83
C TYR A 280 37.97 -5.12 4.98
N GLU A 281 37.37 -5.86 4.08
CA GLU A 281 37.41 -7.33 4.15
C GLU A 281 38.83 -7.86 3.95
N THR A 282 39.55 -7.29 2.93
CA THR A 282 40.90 -7.78 2.61
C THR A 282 41.85 -7.50 3.78
N ASN A 283 41.50 -6.42 4.47
CA ASN A 283 42.45 -6.06 5.55
C ASN A 283 41.90 -6.52 6.91
N ASN A 284 40.84 -7.31 6.96
CA ASN A 284 40.21 -7.86 8.19
C ASN A 284 39.93 -6.75 9.21
N ALA A 285 39.50 -5.61 8.67
CA ALA A 285 39.09 -4.50 9.55
C ALA A 285 37.59 -4.59 9.85
N LEU A 286 37.23 -5.51 10.73
CA LEU A 286 35.81 -5.88 10.95
C LEU A 286 35.07 -4.74 11.66
N SER A 287 35.65 -4.19 12.72
CA SER A 287 34.94 -3.13 13.47
C SER A 287 34.69 -1.91 12.57
N PRO A 288 35.71 -1.41 11.83
CA PRO A 288 35.45 -0.26 10.95
C PRO A 288 34.44 -0.60 9.86
N PHE A 289 34.45 -1.83 9.44
CA PHE A 289 33.45 -2.25 8.44
C PHE A 289 32.04 -2.13 9.00
N GLN A 290 31.86 -2.62 10.21
CA GLN A 290 30.52 -2.55 10.82
C GLN A 290 30.10 -1.09 11.04
N ILE A 291 31.06 -0.28 11.51
CA ILE A 291 30.76 1.15 11.77
C ILE A 291 30.39 1.86 10.46
N ALA A 292 31.07 1.46 9.39
CA ALA A 292 30.75 2.08 8.08
C ALA A 292 29.32 1.74 7.63
N ILE A 293 28.97 0.44 7.81
CA ILE A 293 27.60 0.04 7.38
C ILE A 293 26.56 0.78 8.25
N GLU A 294 26.87 0.86 9.50
CA GLU A 294 25.92 1.55 10.39
C GLU A 294 25.81 3.03 10.03
N ALA A 295 26.93 3.59 9.74
CA ALA A 295 26.90 5.02 9.36
C ALA A 295 26.01 5.27 8.14
N ILE A 296 26.01 4.34 7.22
CA ILE A 296 25.14 4.51 6.03
C ILE A 296 23.68 4.23 6.42
N LEU A 297 23.46 3.13 7.24
CA LEU A 297 22.08 2.73 7.58
C LEU A 297 21.39 3.84 8.37
N MET A 298 22.14 4.58 9.22
CA MET A 298 21.52 5.59 10.09
C MET A 298 21.07 6.81 9.27
N ASN A 299 21.59 6.90 8.05
CA ASN A 299 21.25 8.13 7.28
C ASN A 299 20.27 7.81 6.15
N ILE A 300 19.80 6.50 6.12
CA ILE A 300 18.75 6.16 5.14
C ILE A 300 17.41 6.07 5.90
N ALA A 301 16.46 6.93 5.49
CA ALA A 301 15.16 6.89 6.17
C ALA A 301 14.48 5.51 6.01
N PRO A 302 13.62 5.06 7.09
CA PRO A 302 12.99 3.72 7.14
C PRO A 302 12.09 3.49 5.92
N TRP A 303 11.56 4.45 5.31
CA TRP A 303 10.64 4.19 4.18
C TRP A 303 11.39 4.29 2.85
N GLN A 304 12.74 4.50 2.87
CA GLN A 304 13.54 4.64 1.63
C GLN A 304 14.47 3.43 1.48
N ALA A 305 14.70 2.88 0.20
CA ALA A 305 15.74 1.89 -0.16
C ALA A 305 15.66 0.66 0.73
N PHE A 306 14.44 0.13 0.89
CA PHE A 306 14.18 -1.04 1.76
C PHE A 306 15.16 -2.18 1.47
N ASP A 307 15.42 -2.49 0.23
CA ASP A 307 16.29 -3.64 -0.11
C ASP A 307 17.75 -3.35 0.28
N LEU A 308 18.17 -2.13 0.01
CA LEU A 308 19.54 -1.76 0.42
C LEU A 308 19.69 -1.81 1.95
N ARG A 309 18.71 -1.29 2.64
CA ARG A 309 18.76 -1.37 4.11
C ARG A 309 18.78 -2.82 4.59
N LEU A 310 17.95 -3.61 3.95
CA LEU A 310 17.94 -5.03 4.34
C LEU A 310 19.30 -5.69 4.07
N SER A 311 19.93 -5.44 2.93
CA SER A 311 21.24 -6.06 2.59
C SER A 311 22.32 -5.58 3.58
N LEU A 312 22.28 -4.26 3.83
CA LEU A 312 23.32 -3.73 4.74
C LEU A 312 23.10 -4.28 6.15
N ALA A 313 21.83 -4.36 6.56
CA ALA A 313 21.54 -4.93 7.89
C ALA A 313 21.96 -6.41 7.96
N ASN A 314 21.74 -7.16 6.91
CA ASN A 314 22.18 -8.58 6.89
C ASN A 314 23.71 -8.69 6.94
N MET A 315 24.27 -7.81 6.14
CA MET A 315 25.76 -7.83 6.18
C MET A 315 26.26 -7.51 7.59
N LYS A 316 25.67 -6.52 8.15
CA LYS A 316 26.11 -6.17 9.51
C LYS A 316 25.87 -7.34 10.48
N ASP A 317 24.73 -7.98 10.35
CA ASP A 317 24.48 -9.17 11.19
C ASP A 317 25.54 -10.24 10.99
N GLU A 318 25.92 -10.52 9.72
CA GLU A 318 26.95 -11.56 9.45
C GLU A 318 28.30 -11.16 10.07
N LEU A 319 28.52 -9.85 9.93
CA LEU A 319 29.81 -9.41 10.49
C LEU A 319 29.78 -9.51 12.02
N GLY A 320 28.65 -9.14 12.60
CA GLY A 320 28.51 -9.32 14.07
C GLY A 320 28.71 -10.77 14.49
N LYS A 321 28.20 -11.75 13.71
CA LYS A 321 28.36 -13.18 14.05
C LYS A 321 29.83 -13.61 13.97
N VAL A 322 30.45 -13.02 12.97
CA VAL A 322 31.89 -13.36 12.85
C VAL A 322 32.64 -12.77 14.05
N ALA A 323 32.19 -11.58 14.50
CA ALA A 323 32.90 -10.94 15.63
C ALA A 323 32.52 -11.59 16.96
N GLY A 324 31.47 -12.49 16.96
CA GLY A 324 30.99 -13.17 18.19
C GLY A 324 30.26 -12.20 19.12
N LEU A 325 29.71 -11.17 18.57
CA LEU A 325 28.97 -10.19 19.40
C LEU A 325 27.47 -10.54 19.42
N THR A 326 27.11 -11.37 20.39
CA THR A 326 25.72 -11.90 20.44
C THR A 326 24.72 -10.76 20.72
N LEU A 327 25.05 -9.90 21.67
CA LEU A 327 24.11 -8.78 21.97
C LEU A 327 23.87 -7.92 20.72
N GLU A 328 24.90 -7.56 19.99
CA GLU A 328 24.74 -6.77 18.75
C GLU A 328 23.91 -7.54 17.71
N SER A 329 24.15 -8.79 17.66
CA SER A 329 23.35 -9.60 16.71
C SER A 329 21.86 -9.53 17.05
N TYR A 330 21.54 -9.66 18.36
CA TYR A 330 20.11 -9.54 18.73
C TYR A 330 19.57 -8.17 18.33
N MET A 331 20.32 -7.11 18.62
CA MET A 331 19.84 -5.75 18.29
C MET A 331 19.62 -5.61 16.79
N ASN A 332 20.56 -6.16 16.04
CA ASN A 332 20.42 -6.05 14.57
C ASN A 332 19.20 -6.84 14.07
N GLN A 333 19.00 -7.99 14.64
CA GLN A 333 17.83 -8.80 14.21
C GLN A 333 16.53 -8.08 14.57
N LEU A 334 16.49 -7.49 15.75
CA LEU A 334 15.26 -6.75 16.11
C LEU A 334 15.04 -5.58 15.15
N ARG A 335 16.09 -4.90 14.80
CA ARG A 335 15.95 -3.80 13.82
C ARG A 335 15.43 -4.32 12.48
N LEU A 336 16.02 -5.47 12.10
CA LEU A 336 15.56 -6.08 10.82
C LEU A 336 14.08 -6.46 10.91
N LEU A 337 13.74 -7.02 12.03
CA LEU A 337 12.32 -7.43 12.17
C LEU A 337 11.42 -6.18 12.21
N ALA A 338 11.88 -5.18 12.85
CA ALA A 338 11.08 -3.93 12.88
C ALA A 338 10.93 -3.36 11.46
N THR A 339 12.09 -3.36 10.69
CA THR A 339 12.01 -2.90 9.29
C THR A 339 10.99 -3.73 8.49
N TRP A 340 11.01 -5.02 8.76
CA TRP A 340 10.04 -5.90 8.05
C TRP A 340 8.62 -5.60 8.49
N LEU A 341 8.46 -5.24 9.74
CA LEU A 341 7.10 -5.00 10.28
C LEU A 341 6.50 -3.73 9.67
N THR A 342 7.30 -2.73 9.32
CA THR A 342 6.80 -1.47 8.73
C THR A 342 6.22 -1.72 7.33
N HIS A 343 6.42 -2.87 6.77
CA HIS A 343 5.88 -3.17 5.44
C HIS A 343 4.82 -4.28 5.55
N SER A 344 3.46 -3.86 5.49
CA SER A 344 2.23 -4.64 5.70
C SER A 344 2.18 -5.86 4.76
N GLY A 345 2.71 -7.17 5.31
CA GLY A 345 2.63 -8.44 4.54
C GLY A 345 3.73 -9.42 4.98
N LYS A 346 4.52 -9.05 5.97
CA LYS A 346 5.59 -9.94 6.44
C LYS A 346 5.40 -10.24 7.93
N ALA A 347 4.20 -10.03 8.39
CA ALA A 347 3.95 -10.16 9.85
C ALA A 347 4.15 -11.62 10.30
N GLY A 348 3.88 -12.63 9.41
CA GLY A 348 4.12 -14.05 9.78
C GLY A 348 5.61 -14.32 10.04
N ARG A 349 6.51 -13.88 9.18
CA ARG A 349 7.97 -14.09 9.35
C ARG A 349 8.50 -13.31 10.55
N VAL A 350 7.90 -12.16 10.69
CA VAL A 350 8.35 -11.36 11.86
C VAL A 350 7.96 -12.08 13.16
N ILE A 351 6.81 -12.71 13.08
CA ILE A 351 6.36 -13.43 14.29
C ILE A 351 7.32 -14.59 14.58
N GLU A 352 7.66 -15.33 13.55
CA GLU A 352 8.60 -16.45 13.75
C GLU A 352 9.95 -15.96 14.30
N GLY A 353 10.42 -14.92 13.65
CA GLY A 353 11.77 -14.42 14.03
C GLY A 353 11.74 -13.81 15.44
N ALA A 354 10.73 -12.97 15.67
CA ALA A 354 10.68 -12.30 16.99
C ALA A 354 10.41 -13.30 18.11
N THR A 355 9.64 -14.38 17.85
CA THR A 355 9.40 -15.43 18.87
C THR A 355 10.70 -16.16 19.20
N ALA A 356 11.43 -16.47 18.11
CA ALA A 356 12.72 -17.15 18.36
C ALA A 356 13.64 -16.27 19.20
N LEU A 357 13.62 -14.96 18.84
CA LEU A 357 14.52 -14.06 19.59
C LEU A 357 14.04 -13.90 21.04
N ASP A 358 12.78 -13.77 21.23
CA ASP A 358 12.23 -13.69 22.60
C ASP A 358 12.64 -14.92 23.43
N ALA A 359 12.61 -16.14 22.82
CA ALA A 359 12.96 -17.39 23.54
C ALA A 359 14.45 -17.43 23.89
N LEU A 360 15.28 -16.73 23.11
CA LEU A 360 16.74 -16.80 23.32
C LEU A 360 17.16 -15.85 24.44
N ILE A 361 16.36 -14.79 24.64
CA ILE A 361 16.78 -13.80 25.64
C ILE A 361 16.09 -14.12 26.97
N GLY A 362 16.97 -14.26 28.04
CA GLY A 362 16.40 -14.57 29.38
C GLY A 362 15.37 -13.53 29.83
N GLU A 363 14.44 -13.86 30.78
CA GLU A 363 13.31 -13.02 31.24
C GLU A 363 13.81 -11.76 31.95
N GLU A 364 14.97 -11.89 32.63
CA GLU A 364 15.42 -10.70 33.39
C GLU A 364 16.77 -10.20 32.86
N ASP A 365 17.10 -10.71 31.71
CA ASP A 365 18.41 -10.34 31.14
C ASP A 365 18.20 -9.60 29.81
N CYS A 366 18.73 -8.47 29.64
CA CYS A 366 18.53 -7.62 28.44
C CYS A 366 17.05 -7.22 28.30
N ARG A 367 16.59 -6.55 29.31
CA ARG A 367 15.14 -6.25 29.44
C ARG A 367 14.64 -5.41 28.26
N LEU A 368 15.47 -4.53 27.86
CA LEU A 368 15.01 -3.68 26.74
C LEU A 368 14.81 -4.51 25.47
N LEU A 369 15.80 -5.36 25.07
CA LEU A 369 15.68 -6.13 23.80
C LEU A 369 14.53 -7.14 23.89
N LYS A 370 14.39 -7.72 25.07
CA LYS A 370 13.27 -8.69 25.21
C LYS A 370 11.93 -7.95 25.06
N GLY A 371 11.86 -6.84 25.75
CA GLY A 371 10.61 -6.05 25.62
C GLY A 371 10.36 -5.62 24.18
N MET A 372 11.35 -5.23 23.46
CA MET A 372 11.16 -4.82 22.05
C MET A 372 10.70 -6.00 21.19
N ALA A 373 11.30 -7.19 21.42
CA ALA A 373 10.83 -8.37 20.64
C ALA A 373 9.34 -8.62 20.89
N ARG A 374 8.93 -8.48 22.07
CA ARG A 374 7.51 -8.73 22.40
C ARG A 374 6.62 -7.62 21.82
N ASN A 375 7.14 -6.39 21.96
CA ASN A 375 6.41 -5.29 21.31
C ASN A 375 6.24 -5.54 19.80
N ILE A 376 7.33 -5.97 19.11
CA ILE A 376 7.26 -6.27 17.67
C ILE A 376 6.26 -7.41 17.42
N LEU A 377 6.22 -8.40 18.30
CA LEU A 377 5.25 -9.49 18.15
C LEU A 377 3.82 -8.97 18.30
N ALA A 378 3.67 -8.06 19.28
CA ALA A 378 2.31 -7.50 19.46
C ALA A 378 1.87 -6.73 18.21
N GLN A 379 2.76 -5.98 17.64
CA GLN A 379 2.42 -5.21 16.42
C GLN A 379 2.16 -6.14 15.23
N ALA A 380 2.99 -7.20 15.15
CA ALA A 380 2.81 -8.13 14.00
C ALA A 380 1.46 -8.83 14.09
N TYR A 381 1.04 -9.25 15.27
CA TYR A 381 -0.27 -9.92 15.40
C TYR A 381 -1.41 -8.92 15.15
N ALA A 382 -1.16 -7.67 15.58
CA ALA A 382 -2.20 -6.66 15.28
C ALA A 382 -2.39 -6.50 13.76
N GLN A 383 -1.31 -6.54 12.92
CA GLN A 383 -1.42 -6.42 11.45
C GLN A 383 -2.19 -7.59 10.86
N LEU A 384 -2.15 -8.76 11.58
CA LEU A 384 -2.89 -9.94 11.05
C LEU A 384 -4.30 -9.98 11.63
N GLU A 385 -4.67 -8.89 12.33
CA GLU A 385 -6.01 -8.74 12.93
C GLU A 385 -6.28 -9.82 13.98
N ASP A 386 -5.23 -10.45 14.51
CA ASP A 386 -5.37 -11.30 15.71
C ASP A 386 -5.14 -10.46 16.98
N PHE A 387 -6.16 -9.85 17.48
CA PHE A 387 -6.02 -8.79 18.52
C PHE A 387 -5.91 -9.43 19.90
N ASP A 388 -6.32 -10.67 20.04
CA ASP A 388 -6.09 -11.38 21.33
C ASP A 388 -4.60 -11.63 21.56
N SER A 389 -4.00 -12.18 20.51
CA SER A 389 -2.55 -12.43 20.65
C SER A 389 -1.76 -11.11 20.76
N SER A 390 -2.25 -10.18 19.96
CA SER A 390 -1.57 -8.86 20.05
C SER A 390 -1.62 -8.32 21.48
N GLU A 391 -2.77 -8.42 22.06
CA GLU A 391 -2.88 -7.93 23.45
C GLU A 391 -2.01 -8.76 24.40
N THR A 392 -2.04 -10.02 24.29
CA THR A 392 -1.23 -10.89 25.18
C THR A 392 0.25 -10.51 25.12
N TRP A 393 0.68 -10.38 23.93
CA TRP A 393 2.13 -10.10 23.82
C TRP A 393 2.42 -8.66 24.28
N ALA A 394 1.57 -7.75 23.97
CA ALA A 394 1.80 -6.36 24.44
C ALA A 394 1.81 -6.30 25.97
N VAL A 395 0.93 -7.05 26.68
CA VAL A 395 0.94 -7.05 28.16
C VAL A 395 2.26 -7.61 28.67
N ARG A 396 2.67 -8.65 27.98
CA ARG A 396 3.99 -9.19 28.39
C ARG A 396 5.10 -8.15 28.19
N GLY A 397 5.02 -7.47 27.08
CA GLY A 397 6.03 -6.42 26.82
C GLY A 397 5.99 -5.33 27.90
N VAL A 398 4.80 -4.87 28.27
CA VAL A 398 4.68 -3.81 29.28
C VAL A 398 5.23 -4.31 30.62
N THR A 399 4.95 -5.55 30.92
CA THR A 399 5.49 -6.13 32.18
C THR A 399 7.02 -6.20 32.14
N THR A 400 7.55 -6.57 30.97
CA THR A 400 9.02 -6.70 30.87
C THR A 400 9.68 -5.33 30.97
N PHE A 401 9.09 -4.35 30.28
CA PHE A 401 9.70 -3.02 30.39
C PHE A 401 9.55 -2.49 31.81
N GLY A 402 8.47 -2.79 32.47
CA GLY A 402 8.24 -2.34 33.86
C GLY A 402 8.54 -0.84 34.03
N GLU A 403 9.04 -0.44 35.26
CA GLU A 403 9.35 1.00 35.54
C GLU A 403 10.74 1.37 35.02
N PHE A 404 11.37 0.39 34.43
CA PHE A 404 12.78 0.62 34.05
C PHE A 404 12.86 1.37 32.71
N PHE A 405 11.85 1.09 31.78
CA PHE A 405 11.89 1.74 30.45
C PHE A 405 10.52 2.34 30.15
N PRO A 406 10.26 3.55 30.67
CA PRO A 406 8.92 4.17 30.62
C PRO A 406 8.53 4.59 29.19
N SER A 407 9.51 4.99 28.40
CA SER A 407 9.19 5.38 27.02
C SER A 407 8.70 4.18 26.20
N GLU A 408 9.48 3.10 26.23
CA GLU A 408 9.09 1.88 25.45
C GLU A 408 7.79 1.27 26.01
N ARG A 409 7.68 1.37 27.32
CA ARG A 409 6.45 0.85 27.95
C ARG A 409 5.22 1.65 27.47
N ALA A 410 5.38 2.98 27.42
CA ALA A 410 4.26 3.81 26.97
C ALA A 410 3.83 3.44 25.53
N ASP A 411 4.83 3.15 24.64
CA ASP A 411 4.48 2.77 23.24
C ASP A 411 3.77 1.41 23.21
N THR A 412 4.17 0.51 24.05
CA THR A 412 3.61 -0.85 24.00
C THR A 412 2.21 -0.87 24.63
N SER A 413 2.00 -0.04 25.69
CA SER A 413 0.66 -0.02 26.31
C SER A 413 -0.38 0.55 25.35
N HIS A 414 0.08 1.43 24.48
CA HIS A 414 -0.82 1.95 23.43
C HIS A 414 -1.37 0.81 22.57
N LEU A 415 -0.59 -0.21 22.26
CA LEU A 415 -1.04 -1.35 21.45
C LEU A 415 -2.08 -2.18 22.19
N ILE A 416 -1.95 -2.23 23.54
CA ILE A 416 -2.97 -2.96 24.33
C ILE A 416 -4.33 -2.26 24.15
N ILE A 417 -4.25 -0.94 24.27
CA ILE A 417 -5.52 -0.19 24.16
C ILE A 417 -6.12 -0.38 22.76
N GLN A 418 -5.30 -0.30 21.74
CA GLN A 418 -5.80 -0.48 20.35
C GLN A 418 -6.40 -1.88 20.16
N ALA A 419 -5.71 -2.89 20.66
CA ALA A 419 -6.23 -4.26 20.49
C ALA A 419 -7.57 -4.42 21.22
N ARG A 420 -7.71 -3.84 22.43
CA ARG A 420 -8.97 -3.97 23.19
C ARG A 420 -10.09 -3.19 22.49
N LEU A 421 -9.74 -1.97 21.95
CA LEU A 421 -10.76 -1.18 21.24
C LEU A 421 -11.28 -1.91 20.00
N LYS A 422 -10.38 -2.62 19.33
CA LYS A 422 -10.84 -3.37 18.14
C LYS A 422 -11.75 -4.53 18.57
N THR A 423 -11.39 -5.19 19.60
CA THR A 423 -12.27 -6.25 20.11
C THR A 423 -13.62 -5.67 20.55
N PHE A 424 -13.53 -4.52 21.19
CA PHE A 424 -14.78 -3.84 21.61
C PHE A 424 -15.66 -3.54 20.41
N LYS A 425 -15.12 -3.03 19.35
CA LYS A 425 -15.94 -2.72 18.16
C LYS A 425 -16.61 -3.97 17.59
N ALA A 426 -16.02 -5.10 17.81
CA ALA A 426 -16.62 -6.34 17.29
C ALA A 426 -17.68 -6.89 18.26
N THR A 427 -17.53 -6.71 19.56
CA THR A 427 -18.40 -7.40 20.54
C THR A 427 -19.44 -6.43 21.10
N ARG A 428 -19.14 -5.09 21.05
CA ARG A 428 -19.95 -4.00 21.63
C ARG A 428 -20.29 -4.29 23.09
N SER A 429 -19.37 -4.90 23.93
CA SER A 429 -19.58 -5.25 25.35
C SER A 429 -19.36 -4.00 26.23
N ILE A 430 -20.32 -3.75 27.12
CA ILE A 430 -20.25 -2.56 28.01
C ILE A 430 -19.17 -2.79 29.07
N ALA A 431 -19.07 -3.99 29.61
CA ALA A 431 -18.01 -4.32 30.61
C ALA A 431 -16.61 -4.10 30.02
N LEU A 432 -16.38 -4.49 28.80
CA LEU A 432 -15.07 -4.31 28.13
C LEU A 432 -14.78 -2.82 27.89
N GLU A 433 -15.78 -2.20 27.55
CA GLU A 433 -15.61 -0.73 27.35
C GLU A 433 -15.17 -0.05 28.65
N GLU A 434 -15.83 -0.28 29.81
CA GLU A 434 -15.42 0.34 31.08
C GLU A 434 -14.00 -0.07 31.47
N SER A 435 -13.73 -1.27 31.19
CA SER A 435 -12.36 -1.74 31.47
C SER A 435 -11.32 -0.98 30.63
N ILE A 436 -11.63 -0.70 29.33
CA ILE A 436 -10.68 0.01 28.44
C ILE A 436 -10.46 1.44 28.96
N ILE A 437 -11.59 2.06 29.38
CA ILE A 437 -11.48 3.46 29.86
C ILE A 437 -10.64 3.49 31.13
N ALA A 438 -10.94 2.59 32.10
CA ALA A 438 -10.17 2.57 33.36
C ALA A 438 -8.68 2.30 33.10
N PHE A 439 -8.44 1.31 32.25
CA PHE A 439 -7.02 0.98 31.95
C PHE A 439 -6.33 2.17 31.27
N THR A 440 -6.96 2.79 30.28
CA THR A 440 -6.32 3.90 29.53
C THR A 440 -6.07 5.08 30.46
N GLU A 441 -6.99 5.37 31.37
CA GLU A 441 -6.78 6.51 32.29
C GLU A 441 -5.59 6.23 33.21
N SER A 442 -5.52 5.06 33.66
CA SER A 442 -4.37 4.73 34.53
C SER A 442 -3.04 4.87 33.77
N GLU A 443 -3.03 4.44 32.48
CA GLU A 443 -1.77 4.53 31.72
C GLU A 443 -1.44 5.99 31.38
N ILE A 444 -2.46 6.78 31.15
CA ILE A 444 -2.22 8.21 30.89
C ILE A 444 -1.60 8.85 32.14
N ALA A 445 -2.14 8.57 33.30
CA ALA A 445 -1.56 9.11 34.53
C ALA A 445 -0.10 8.66 34.71
N SER A 446 0.10 7.41 34.41
CA SER A 446 1.49 6.90 34.52
C SER A 446 2.42 7.62 33.53
N ASP A 447 1.98 7.79 32.28
CA ASP A 447 2.84 8.47 31.28
C ASP A 447 3.14 9.91 31.70
N LEU A 448 2.17 10.59 32.26
CA LEU A 448 2.40 11.99 32.68
C LEU A 448 3.34 12.05 33.88
N ARG A 449 3.19 11.10 34.85
CA ARG A 449 4.12 11.05 36.00
C ARG A 449 5.56 10.85 35.55
N ASN A 450 5.67 10.16 34.37
CA ASN A 450 7.06 9.89 33.92
C ASN A 450 7.52 10.93 32.91
N GLY A 451 6.75 12.09 32.81
CA GLY A 451 7.14 13.21 31.92
C GLY A 451 6.93 12.87 30.44
N MET A 452 6.18 11.77 30.12
CA MET A 452 5.94 11.39 28.70
C MET A 452 4.60 11.96 28.25
N VAL A 453 4.69 13.22 27.92
CA VAL A 453 3.45 13.96 27.62
C VAL A 453 2.94 13.55 26.23
N GLY A 454 3.82 13.28 25.25
CA GLY A 454 3.41 12.85 23.90
C GLY A 454 2.55 11.58 23.93
N PRO A 455 3.11 10.48 24.44
CA PRO A 455 2.35 9.23 24.50
C PRO A 455 1.03 9.39 25.29
N ALA A 456 1.06 10.20 26.34
CA ALA A 456 -0.19 10.43 27.09
C ALA A 456 -1.26 11.08 26.21
N ILE A 457 -0.87 12.04 25.43
CA ILE A 457 -1.83 12.72 24.54
C ILE A 457 -2.38 11.72 23.51
N GLN A 458 -1.51 10.83 22.96
CA GLN A 458 -1.97 9.83 21.97
C GLN A 458 -3.05 8.92 22.57
N LYS A 459 -2.88 8.57 23.82
CA LYS A 459 -3.89 7.69 24.45
C LYS A 459 -5.18 8.46 24.75
N MET A 460 -5.01 9.77 25.18
CA MET A 460 -6.22 10.59 25.35
C MET A 460 -7.01 10.68 24.05
N GLU A 461 -6.21 10.80 22.97
CA GLU A 461 -6.87 10.91 21.64
C GLU A 461 -7.69 9.66 21.32
N LEU A 462 -7.19 8.47 21.69
CA LEU A 462 -7.93 7.23 21.40
C LEU A 462 -9.26 7.20 22.16
N LEU A 463 -9.27 7.73 23.42
CA LEU A 463 -10.54 7.75 24.20
C LEU A 463 -11.55 8.72 23.56
N VAL A 464 -10.96 9.86 23.16
CA VAL A 464 -11.87 10.90 22.63
C VAL A 464 -12.47 10.43 21.30
N ARG A 465 -11.64 9.87 20.41
CA ARG A 465 -12.09 9.59 19.03
C ARG A 465 -12.87 8.28 18.97
N GLN A 466 -12.44 7.35 19.82
CA GLN A 466 -12.98 5.99 19.54
C GLN A 466 -14.05 5.64 20.56
N ILE A 467 -14.17 6.43 21.68
CA ILE A 467 -15.16 6.00 22.69
C ILE A 467 -16.12 7.16 22.93
N PHE A 468 -15.62 8.37 23.32
CA PHE A 468 -16.54 9.42 23.82
C PHE A 468 -17.24 10.12 22.66
N THR A 469 -16.55 10.30 21.50
CA THR A 469 -17.22 11.00 20.37
C THR A 469 -18.34 10.14 19.78
N PRO A 470 -18.16 8.86 19.55
CA PRO A 470 -19.27 8.05 19.01
C PRO A 470 -20.41 7.91 20.02
N ARG A 471 -20.21 8.02 21.42
CA ARG A 471 -21.26 7.93 22.46
C ARG A 471 -21.98 9.27 22.63
N ASN A 472 -21.44 10.13 21.88
CA ASN A 472 -21.97 11.49 22.04
C ASN A 472 -21.92 11.94 23.50
N ASP A 473 -20.97 11.52 24.29
CA ASP A 473 -20.72 11.99 25.67
C ASP A 473 -19.94 13.32 25.63
N VAL A 474 -20.61 14.39 25.47
CA VAL A 474 -20.02 15.71 25.16
C VAL A 474 -19.22 16.20 26.38
N VAL A 475 -19.70 15.86 27.58
CA VAL A 475 -19.04 16.39 28.79
C VAL A 475 -17.65 15.76 28.94
N ARG A 476 -17.59 14.44 28.88
CA ARG A 476 -16.27 13.76 29.07
C ARG A 476 -15.36 14.02 27.86
N ARG A 477 -15.94 14.03 26.69
CA ARG A 477 -15.12 14.32 25.49
C ARG A 477 -14.44 15.69 25.61
N ASP A 478 -15.21 16.74 26.01
CA ASP A 478 -14.63 18.10 26.08
C ASP A 478 -13.64 18.20 27.24
N GLU A 479 -14.00 17.54 28.35
CA GLU A 479 -13.03 17.52 29.46
C GLU A 479 -11.68 16.96 29.02
N TRP A 480 -11.66 15.89 28.27
CA TRP A 480 -10.38 15.28 27.85
C TRP A 480 -9.72 16.11 26.75
N LEU A 481 -10.50 16.71 25.89
CA LEU A 481 -9.89 17.62 24.89
C LEU A 481 -9.20 18.79 25.60
N ASP A 482 -9.77 19.31 26.76
CA ASP A 482 -9.11 20.38 27.53
C ASP A 482 -7.78 19.88 28.12
N ARG A 483 -7.90 18.71 28.62
CA ARG A 483 -6.65 18.14 29.20
C ARG A 483 -5.57 17.97 28.13
N MET A 484 -5.98 17.48 26.95
CA MET A 484 -5.01 17.28 25.85
C MET A 484 -4.38 18.62 25.45
N GLU A 485 -5.20 19.60 25.33
CA GLU A 485 -4.68 20.93 24.92
C GLU A 485 -3.72 21.49 25.97
N GLN A 486 -4.14 21.40 27.21
CA GLN A 486 -3.23 21.86 28.26
C GLN A 486 -1.89 21.13 28.22
N ALA A 487 -1.97 19.80 28.05
CA ALA A 487 -0.72 19.02 27.99
C ALA A 487 0.11 19.40 26.76
N ALA A 488 -0.51 19.56 25.60
CA ALA A 488 0.23 19.91 24.36
C ALA A 488 0.86 21.30 24.49
N ARG A 489 0.18 22.22 25.15
CA ARG A 489 0.73 23.58 25.25
C ARG A 489 1.86 23.62 26.30
N SER A 490 1.71 22.85 27.35
CA SER A 490 2.83 22.75 28.31
C SER A 490 4.11 22.23 27.63
N LEU A 491 3.97 21.42 26.54
CA LEU A 491 5.15 20.88 25.83
C LEU A 491 5.87 21.98 25.04
N CYS A 492 5.15 23.08 24.76
CA CYS A 492 5.75 24.17 23.97
C CYS A 492 6.86 24.87 24.76
N ASN A 493 6.76 24.69 26.07
CA ASN A 493 7.80 25.33 26.91
C ASN A 493 9.10 24.52 26.89
N THR A 494 8.97 23.26 26.73
CA THR A 494 10.20 22.42 26.78
C THR A 494 10.58 21.97 25.37
N MET A 495 9.59 21.60 24.47
CA MET A 495 9.81 21.15 23.06
C MET A 495 8.85 21.90 22.13
N PRO A 496 9.29 23.11 21.69
CA PRO A 496 8.39 24.05 20.99
C PRO A 496 7.85 23.45 19.68
N GLU A 497 8.75 22.73 18.93
CA GLU A 497 8.23 22.14 17.66
C GLU A 497 7.21 21.03 17.94
N ASP A 498 7.55 20.08 18.84
CA ASP A 498 6.64 18.96 19.17
C ASP A 498 5.35 19.48 19.84
N GLY A 499 5.52 20.47 20.66
CA GLY A 499 4.35 21.10 21.31
C GLY A 499 3.40 21.70 20.29
N ASP A 500 3.96 22.44 19.31
CA ASP A 500 3.13 23.08 18.27
C ASP A 500 2.42 22.04 17.42
N ILE A 501 3.12 20.93 17.09
CA ILE A 501 2.50 19.90 16.22
C ILE A 501 1.35 19.22 16.98
N ARG A 502 1.54 18.94 18.23
CA ARG A 502 0.47 18.25 19.00
C ARG A 502 -0.69 19.20 19.28
N THR A 503 -0.33 20.46 19.49
CA THR A 503 -1.43 21.45 19.63
C THR A 503 -2.25 21.53 18.35
N ALA A 504 -1.55 21.53 17.29
CA ALA A 504 -2.29 21.56 16.01
C ALA A 504 -3.22 20.34 15.88
N ALA A 505 -2.74 19.16 16.27
CA ALA A 505 -3.56 17.93 16.19
C ALA A 505 -4.79 18.03 17.09
N VAL A 506 -4.58 18.62 18.35
CA VAL A 506 -5.72 18.77 19.27
C VAL A 506 -6.74 19.74 18.68
N CYS A 507 -6.24 20.82 18.00
CA CYS A 507 -7.16 21.76 17.34
C CYS A 507 -8.01 21.05 16.28
N GLN A 508 -7.38 20.14 15.54
CA GLN A 508 -8.17 19.39 14.53
C GLN A 508 -9.26 18.55 15.21
N ASP A 509 -8.85 17.85 16.34
CA ASP A 509 -9.83 16.99 17.05
C ASP A 509 -10.98 17.85 17.61
N ARG A 510 -10.68 19.04 18.03
CA ARG A 510 -11.77 19.92 18.54
C ARG A 510 -12.70 20.35 17.41
N ALA A 511 -11.97 20.69 16.37
CA ALA A 511 -12.81 21.09 15.22
C ALA A 511 -13.73 19.96 14.77
N LEU A 512 -13.24 18.80 14.79
CA LEU A 512 -14.08 17.66 14.35
C LEU A 512 -15.19 17.39 15.37
N ALA A 513 -14.85 17.53 16.68
CA ALA A 513 -15.89 17.33 17.72
C ALA A 513 -17.03 18.34 17.54
N LEU A 514 -16.68 19.58 17.22
CA LEU A 514 -17.71 20.62 17.01
C LEU A 514 -18.58 20.31 15.79
N LEU A 515 -17.89 19.75 14.76
CA LEU A 515 -18.67 19.36 13.56
C LEU A 515 -19.65 18.23 13.88
N SER A 516 -19.24 17.27 14.70
CA SER A 516 -20.11 16.12 15.07
C SER A 516 -21.30 16.60 15.92
N ASP A 517 -21.14 17.58 16.79
CA ASP A 517 -22.23 18.13 17.64
C ASP A 517 -23.31 18.80 16.78
N GLY A 518 -22.94 19.36 15.60
CA GLY A 518 -23.84 20.11 14.71
C GLY A 518 -24.66 19.18 13.80
N ARG A 519 -24.29 17.92 13.52
CA ARG A 519 -25.02 16.93 12.69
C ARG A 519 -26.27 16.43 13.43
N MET A 520 -26.53 16.67 14.82
CA MET A 520 -27.68 16.22 15.62
C MET A 520 -28.65 17.39 15.84
N GLY A 521 -28.41 18.69 15.06
CA GLY A 521 -29.23 19.92 15.01
C GLY A 521 -28.56 20.97 14.12
N ARG A 522 -29.29 22.33 13.79
CA ARG A 522 -28.71 23.46 13.04
C ARG A 522 -27.47 24.01 13.78
N MET A 523 -26.31 23.81 13.19
CA MET A 523 -25.07 24.38 13.77
C MET A 523 -25.18 25.91 13.88
N SER A 524 -25.06 26.48 15.16
CA SER A 524 -25.05 27.94 15.35
C SER A 524 -23.85 28.59 14.66
N THR A 525 -23.99 29.80 14.16
CA THR A 525 -22.92 30.58 13.50
C THR A 525 -21.68 30.64 14.40
N ASP A 526 -21.86 30.66 15.69
CA ASP A 526 -20.73 30.68 16.65
C ASP A 526 -19.95 29.35 16.63
N HIS A 527 -20.61 28.23 16.52
CA HIS A 527 -19.97 26.90 16.46
C HIS A 527 -19.18 26.72 15.15
N HIS A 528 -19.71 27.28 14.10
CA HIS A 528 -19.01 27.22 12.80
C HIS A 528 -17.75 28.09 12.81
N ASN A 529 -17.83 29.25 13.42
CA ASN A 529 -16.66 30.16 13.48
C ASN A 529 -15.56 29.57 14.36
N ARG A 530 -15.95 28.96 15.40
CA ARG A 530 -14.94 28.34 16.27
C ARG A 530 -14.27 27.14 15.58
N CYS A 531 -15.09 26.34 14.88
CA CYS A 531 -14.51 25.20 14.13
C CYS A 531 -13.49 25.69 13.10
N GLU A 532 -13.86 26.72 12.43
CA GLU A 532 -12.93 27.23 11.40
C GLU A 532 -11.67 27.82 12.05
N ALA A 533 -11.82 28.46 13.15
CA ALA A 533 -10.65 29.05 13.84
C ALA A 533 -9.67 27.96 14.27
N TYR A 534 -10.21 26.84 14.73
CA TYR A 534 -9.30 25.75 15.13
C TYR A 534 -8.53 25.18 13.95
N PHE A 535 -9.19 24.95 12.76
CA PHE A 535 -8.46 24.43 11.58
C PHE A 535 -7.40 25.43 11.11
N GLU A 536 -7.76 26.76 11.26
CA GLU A 536 -6.76 27.76 10.83
C GLU A 536 -5.53 27.75 11.77
N GLU A 537 -5.86 27.68 12.95
CA GLU A 537 -4.73 27.58 13.89
C GLU A 537 -3.90 26.32 13.63
N ALA A 538 -4.54 25.18 13.40
CA ALA A 538 -3.78 23.94 13.10
C ALA A 538 -2.88 24.10 11.88
N VAL A 539 -3.38 24.69 10.82
CA VAL A 539 -2.60 24.84 9.57
C VAL A 539 -1.40 25.78 9.84
N THR A 540 -1.61 26.82 10.60
CA THR A 540 -0.53 27.78 10.90
C THR A 540 0.61 27.08 11.68
N LEU A 541 0.17 26.33 12.62
CA LEU A 541 1.20 25.65 13.43
C LEU A 541 1.95 24.60 12.60
N TYR A 542 1.21 23.80 11.75
CA TYR A 542 1.90 22.81 10.90
C TYR A 542 2.84 23.51 9.91
N MET A 543 2.45 24.61 9.38
CA MET A 543 3.27 25.31 8.36
C MET A 543 4.48 25.95 9.02
N LYS A 544 4.30 26.44 10.24
CA LYS A 544 5.47 26.97 10.99
C LYS A 544 6.63 25.97 11.01
N HIS A 545 6.31 24.63 10.91
CA HIS A 545 7.40 23.64 11.00
C HIS A 545 7.51 22.84 9.71
N HIS A 546 6.98 23.34 8.62
CA HIS A 546 7.09 22.78 7.26
C HIS A 546 6.51 21.36 7.18
N ARG A 547 5.48 21.14 8.01
CA ARG A 547 4.76 19.85 7.88
C ARG A 547 3.63 19.96 6.86
N LEU A 548 4.01 19.80 5.59
CA LEU A 548 3.12 20.15 4.46
C LEU A 548 2.00 19.12 4.31
N VAL A 549 2.22 17.86 4.68
CA VAL A 549 1.18 16.83 4.50
C VAL A 549 0.09 17.04 5.56
N GLU A 550 0.53 17.25 6.77
CA GLU A 550 -0.46 17.43 7.88
C GLU A 550 -1.24 18.72 7.68
N ALA A 551 -0.58 19.80 7.24
CA ALA A 551 -1.28 21.06 6.95
C ALA A 551 -2.30 20.88 5.82
N ALA A 552 -1.88 20.12 4.84
CA ALA A 552 -2.81 19.84 3.71
C ALA A 552 -4.01 19.01 4.18
N SER A 553 -3.76 18.05 5.05
CA SER A 553 -4.88 17.24 5.58
C SER A 553 -5.85 18.11 6.39
N ALA A 554 -5.27 19.05 7.20
CA ALA A 554 -6.14 19.96 7.98
C ALA A 554 -6.99 20.84 7.05
N ARG A 555 -6.44 21.25 5.90
CA ARG A 555 -7.19 22.07 4.93
C ARG A 555 -8.31 21.24 4.26
N GLN A 556 -7.91 20.05 4.03
CA GLN A 556 -8.95 19.18 3.45
C GLN A 556 -10.15 19.06 4.41
N MET A 557 -9.89 18.82 5.74
CA MET A 557 -10.96 18.69 6.73
C MET A 557 -11.70 20.02 6.92
N GLN A 558 -10.96 21.11 6.87
CA GLN A 558 -11.56 22.44 6.95
C GLN A 558 -12.57 22.68 5.81
N ALA A 559 -12.17 22.20 4.59
CA ALA A 559 -13.12 22.34 3.45
C ALA A 559 -14.43 21.62 3.74
N LEU A 560 -14.32 20.49 4.37
CA LEU A 560 -15.55 19.74 4.71
C LEU A 560 -16.37 20.51 5.75
N ALA A 561 -15.70 21.11 6.71
CA ALA A 561 -16.42 21.89 7.73
C ALA A 561 -17.14 23.09 7.10
N VAL A 562 -16.47 23.78 6.22
CA VAL A 562 -17.08 24.95 5.54
C VAL A 562 -18.27 24.48 4.69
N PHE A 563 -18.12 23.29 4.12
CA PHE A 563 -19.24 22.80 3.28
C PHE A 563 -20.46 22.48 4.16
N SER A 564 -20.26 21.88 5.35
CA SER A 564 -21.40 21.65 6.24
C SER A 564 -22.16 22.95 6.53
N GLY A 565 -21.44 24.06 6.73
CA GLY A 565 -22.09 25.39 6.87
C GLY A 565 -22.88 25.76 5.62
N PHE A 566 -22.26 25.48 4.45
CA PHE A 566 -22.99 25.74 3.18
C PHE A 566 -24.34 24.99 3.15
N GLU A 567 -24.35 23.75 3.64
CA GLU A 567 -25.61 22.97 3.60
C GLU A 567 -26.70 23.64 4.45
N GLN A 568 -26.23 24.52 5.32
CA GLN A 568 -27.23 25.20 6.17
C GLN A 568 -27.69 26.52 5.54
N VAL A 569 -26.64 27.31 5.10
CA VAL A 569 -26.95 28.57 4.38
C VAL A 569 -26.15 28.58 3.07
N PRO A 570 -26.84 28.26 1.99
CA PRO A 570 -26.10 28.09 0.72
C PRO A 570 -25.72 29.44 0.10
N THR A 571 -24.46 29.82 0.25
CA THR A 571 -23.97 31.04 -0.43
C THR A 571 -22.82 30.69 -1.37
N ALA A 572 -22.72 31.49 -2.44
CA ALA A 572 -21.64 31.29 -3.44
C ALA A 572 -20.25 31.49 -2.79
N ALA A 573 -20.20 32.35 -1.82
CA ALA A 573 -18.92 32.66 -1.13
C ALA A 573 -18.43 31.46 -0.32
N THR A 574 -19.30 30.73 0.33
CA THR A 574 -18.93 29.56 1.16
C THR A 574 -18.47 28.40 0.27
N LEU A 575 -19.11 28.13 -0.84
CA LEU A 575 -18.72 27.03 -1.76
C LEU A 575 -17.39 27.37 -2.46
N GLU A 576 -17.18 28.75 -2.74
CA GLU A 576 -15.87 29.13 -3.34
C GLU A 576 -14.74 28.92 -2.32
N ARG A 577 -15.09 29.22 -1.19
CA ARG A 577 -14.08 28.98 -0.14
C ARG A 577 -13.77 27.49 0.00
N CYS A 578 -14.70 26.51 -0.12
CA CYS A 578 -14.44 25.06 -0.09
C CYS A 578 -13.51 24.64 -1.23
N ILE A 579 -13.82 25.17 -2.36
CA ILE A 579 -13.04 24.77 -3.55
C ILE A 579 -11.61 25.31 -3.41
N GLU A 580 -11.54 26.49 -2.88
CA GLU A 580 -10.19 27.06 -2.68
C GLU A 580 -9.38 26.22 -1.69
N LEU A 581 -9.98 25.91 -0.56
CA LEU A 581 -9.25 25.16 0.48
C LEU A 581 -8.83 23.77 -0.03
N ILE A 582 -9.72 23.08 -0.70
CA ILE A 582 -9.39 21.72 -1.17
C ILE A 582 -8.36 21.81 -2.32
N SER A 583 -8.34 22.87 -3.10
CA SER A 583 -7.33 23.02 -4.17
C SER A 583 -5.95 23.28 -3.55
N LEU A 584 -5.92 24.08 -2.50
CA LEU A 584 -4.63 24.29 -1.81
C LEU A 584 -4.10 22.99 -1.23
N ALA A 585 -4.97 22.14 -0.69
CA ALA A 585 -4.54 20.83 -0.19
C ALA A 585 -3.96 19.95 -1.31
N ILE A 586 -4.60 19.93 -2.49
CA ILE A 586 -4.13 19.12 -3.63
C ILE A 586 -2.74 19.61 -4.06
N GLU A 587 -2.56 20.96 -4.10
CA GLU A 587 -1.24 21.49 -4.52
C GLU A 587 -0.15 21.08 -3.52
N ALA A 588 -0.51 21.14 -2.27
CA ALA A 588 0.49 20.74 -1.26
C ALA A 588 0.81 19.24 -1.36
N PHE A 589 -0.22 18.37 -1.56
CA PHE A 589 0.03 16.92 -1.72
C PHE A 589 0.81 16.64 -3.01
N ARG A 590 0.63 17.48 -4.06
CA ARG A 590 1.40 17.27 -5.32
C ARG A 590 2.86 17.63 -5.12
N ALA A 591 3.10 18.60 -4.28
CA ALA A 591 4.49 19.01 -4.03
C ALA A 591 5.29 17.89 -3.35
N VAL A 592 4.52 16.96 -2.65
CA VAL A 592 5.28 15.89 -1.94
C VAL A 592 5.03 14.56 -2.65
N GLU A 593 4.40 14.63 -3.86
CA GLU A 593 4.13 13.47 -4.74
C GLU A 593 3.43 12.34 -3.97
N ASN A 594 2.46 12.70 -3.12
CA ASN A 594 1.65 11.69 -2.40
C ASN A 594 0.35 11.41 -3.16
N THR A 595 0.35 10.22 -3.82
CA THR A 595 -0.68 9.94 -4.88
C THR A 595 -2.01 9.57 -4.22
N SER A 596 -1.99 9.07 -2.99
CA SER A 596 -3.25 8.64 -2.31
C SER A 596 -4.05 9.85 -1.86
N PRO A 597 -3.51 10.81 -1.13
CA PRO A 597 -4.28 11.98 -0.68
C PRO A 597 -4.63 12.91 -1.85
N ILE A 598 -3.88 12.93 -2.98
CA ILE A 598 -4.22 13.71 -4.18
C ILE A 598 -5.51 13.18 -4.81
N ALA A 599 -5.55 11.86 -4.83
CA ALA A 599 -6.76 11.27 -5.45
C ALA A 599 -8.00 11.55 -4.58
N ALA A 600 -7.84 11.39 -3.28
CA ALA A 600 -8.98 11.63 -2.36
C ALA A 600 -9.42 13.09 -2.42
N SER A 601 -8.51 14.02 -2.42
CA SER A 601 -8.84 15.45 -2.42
C SER A 601 -9.43 15.89 -3.78
N ALA A 602 -8.92 15.36 -4.88
CA ALA A 602 -9.47 15.65 -6.23
C ALA A 602 -10.92 15.19 -6.35
N ARG A 603 -11.24 14.20 -5.61
CA ARG A 603 -12.64 13.75 -5.61
C ARG A 603 -13.54 14.76 -4.88
N TRP A 604 -13.05 15.17 -3.70
CA TRP A 604 -13.85 16.13 -2.92
C TRP A 604 -13.99 17.47 -3.69
N ARG A 605 -12.95 17.86 -4.36
CA ARG A 605 -13.06 19.08 -5.20
C ARG A 605 -14.12 18.92 -6.29
N SER A 606 -14.12 17.75 -6.92
CA SER A 606 -15.17 17.52 -7.95
C SER A 606 -16.57 17.55 -7.32
N PHE A 607 -16.61 17.04 -6.14
CA PHE A 607 -17.90 17.04 -5.41
C PHE A 607 -18.36 18.48 -5.15
N TYR A 608 -17.52 19.37 -4.66
CA TYR A 608 -17.93 20.75 -4.37
C TYR A 608 -18.30 21.51 -5.65
N VAL A 609 -17.56 21.33 -6.70
CA VAL A 609 -17.81 22.04 -7.97
C VAL A 609 -19.11 21.52 -8.61
N TYR A 610 -19.34 20.24 -8.38
CA TYR A 610 -20.62 19.68 -8.88
C TYR A 610 -21.81 20.34 -8.17
N HIS A 611 -21.66 20.53 -6.84
CA HIS A 611 -22.76 21.18 -6.09
C HIS A 611 -22.91 22.65 -6.50
N ALA A 612 -21.84 23.27 -6.85
CA ALA A 612 -21.92 24.66 -7.36
C ALA A 612 -22.61 24.71 -8.73
N TRP A 613 -22.36 23.75 -9.51
CA TRP A 613 -23.03 23.67 -10.83
C TRP A 613 -24.54 23.43 -10.67
N LEU A 614 -25.00 22.50 -9.76
CA LEU A 614 -26.43 22.19 -9.58
C LEU A 614 -27.21 23.46 -9.22
N ARG A 615 -26.54 24.46 -8.81
CA ARG A 615 -27.28 25.65 -8.31
C ARG A 615 -27.03 26.85 -9.22
N GLY A 616 -26.35 26.58 -10.36
CA GLY A 616 -26.22 27.59 -11.43
C GLY A 616 -25.05 28.54 -11.14
N MET A 617 -24.18 28.21 -10.22
CA MET A 617 -23.09 29.13 -9.83
C MET A 617 -21.83 28.85 -10.63
N ARG A 618 -21.76 27.71 -11.37
CA ARG A 618 -20.60 27.40 -12.23
C ARG A 618 -21.09 26.72 -13.51
N ARG A 619 -20.17 26.66 -14.47
CA ARG A 619 -20.52 26.05 -15.78
C ARG A 619 -20.33 24.54 -15.73
N GLY A 620 -21.15 23.82 -16.33
CA GLY A 620 -21.11 22.34 -16.46
C GLY A 620 -19.76 21.85 -16.99
N SER A 621 -19.08 22.61 -17.86
CA SER A 621 -17.77 22.22 -18.40
C SER A 621 -16.69 22.19 -17.30
N GLU A 622 -16.83 23.10 -16.38
CA GLU A 622 -15.88 23.14 -15.23
C GLU A 622 -16.13 21.94 -14.29
N ALA A 623 -17.32 21.54 -14.05
CA ALA A 623 -17.63 20.33 -13.23
C ALA A 623 -17.12 19.07 -13.90
N LEU A 624 -17.23 19.01 -15.23
CA LEU A 624 -16.74 17.83 -15.97
C LEU A 624 -15.20 17.78 -15.95
N ASP A 625 -14.51 18.96 -16.02
CA ASP A 625 -13.03 18.99 -15.98
C ASP A 625 -12.51 18.47 -14.63
N THR A 626 -13.16 18.89 -13.56
CA THR A 626 -12.68 18.48 -12.23
C THR A 626 -12.98 16.99 -11.99
N LEU A 627 -14.04 16.49 -12.53
CA LEU A 627 -14.32 15.04 -12.44
C LEU A 627 -13.29 14.24 -13.23
N GLN A 628 -12.95 14.73 -14.40
CA GLN A 628 -11.91 14.06 -15.19
C GLN A 628 -10.58 14.05 -14.42
N GLU A 629 -10.21 15.12 -13.83
CA GLU A 629 -8.96 15.19 -13.02
C GLU A 629 -8.99 14.20 -11.86
N ALA A 630 -10.10 14.11 -11.19
CA ALA A 630 -10.22 13.12 -10.08
C ALA A 630 -10.04 11.69 -10.59
N GLU A 631 -10.57 11.43 -11.76
CA GLU A 631 -10.43 10.07 -12.33
C GLU A 631 -8.97 9.79 -12.70
N GLU A 632 -8.30 10.72 -13.24
CA GLU A 632 -6.87 10.55 -13.60
C GLU A 632 -6.02 10.33 -12.34
N ALA A 633 -6.28 11.13 -11.31
CA ALA A 633 -5.52 10.96 -10.06
C ALA A 633 -5.77 9.57 -9.44
N TRP A 634 -6.93 9.08 -9.54
CA TRP A 634 -7.25 7.72 -9.06
C TRP A 634 -6.57 6.65 -9.92
N ALA A 635 -6.46 6.89 -11.16
CA ALA A 635 -5.71 5.97 -12.05
C ALA A 635 -4.24 5.92 -11.67
N ASP A 636 -3.69 7.01 -11.33
CA ASP A 636 -2.27 7.07 -10.89
C ASP A 636 -2.10 6.30 -9.57
N LEU A 637 -3.06 6.50 -8.60
CA LEU A 637 -2.98 5.74 -7.33
C LEU A 637 -3.09 4.24 -7.58
N ARG A 638 -3.93 3.83 -8.45
CA ARG A 638 -4.10 2.40 -8.80
C ARG A 638 -2.83 1.83 -9.44
N ALA A 639 -2.17 2.64 -10.25
CA ALA A 639 -0.88 2.25 -10.88
C ALA A 639 0.21 2.08 -9.80
N ASP A 640 0.16 2.95 -8.73
CA ASP A 640 1.14 2.88 -7.63
C ASP A 640 0.86 1.67 -6.73
N MET A 641 -0.40 1.33 -6.60
CA MET A 641 -0.82 0.21 -5.73
C MET A 641 -0.58 -1.13 -6.44
N THR A 642 -0.48 -1.24 -7.72
CA THR A 642 -0.23 -2.41 -8.59
C THR A 642 1.28 -2.72 -8.64
N VAL A 643 2.24 -1.82 -8.48
CA VAL A 643 3.70 -1.98 -8.34
C VAL A 643 4.02 -2.59 -6.97
N PHE A 644 3.06 -2.56 -6.04
CA PHE A 644 3.30 -3.09 -4.69
C PHE A 644 2.64 -4.45 -4.52
N THR A 645 1.78 -4.94 -5.45
CA THR A 645 1.05 -6.23 -5.42
C THR A 645 1.80 -7.28 -6.25
N SER A 646 2.94 -7.00 -7.04
CA SER A 646 3.81 -8.02 -7.69
C SER A 646 4.89 -8.50 -6.72
N LEU A 647 4.73 -8.29 -5.32
CA LEU A 647 5.64 -8.79 -4.27
C LEU A 647 4.83 -9.50 -3.19
N GLU A 648 3.95 -10.57 -3.42
CA GLU A 648 3.61 -11.41 -2.25
C GLU A 648 2.62 -12.51 -2.69
N ASP A 649 3.04 -13.80 -2.65
CA ASP A 649 2.59 -15.19 -2.56
C ASP A 649 2.01 -15.50 -1.18
N ARG A 650 0.57 -15.64 -0.61
CA ARG A 650 -0.76 -16.26 -0.67
C ARG A 650 -1.31 -16.40 0.77
N ARG A 651 -3.08 -16.29 1.17
CA ARG A 651 -4.20 -17.16 0.71
C ARG A 651 -5.19 -17.39 1.83
N GLU A 652 -6.35 -16.51 2.08
CA GLU A 652 -7.44 -17.46 1.67
C GLU A 652 -8.81 -16.84 1.96
N VAL A 653 -9.05 -15.35 1.89
CA VAL A 653 -10.49 -15.04 1.69
C VAL A 653 -10.62 -13.55 1.35
N VAL A 654 -9.52 -12.76 1.31
CA VAL A 654 -9.35 -11.41 0.75
C VAL A 654 -8.39 -11.47 -0.44
N GLU A 655 -7.73 -12.71 -0.67
CA GLU A 655 -6.96 -13.11 -1.87
C GLU A 655 -7.89 -13.61 -2.99
N LEU A 656 -9.11 -13.83 -2.70
CA LEU A 656 -10.08 -14.25 -3.74
C LEU A 656 -10.81 -13.03 -4.32
N TRP A 657 -10.82 -11.83 -3.50
CA TRP A 657 -11.45 -10.58 -3.94
C TRP A 657 -10.42 -9.66 -4.60
N HIS A 658 -9.12 -9.70 -4.19
CA HIS A 658 -7.98 -8.96 -4.78
C HIS A 658 -7.29 -9.77 -5.87
N TRP A 659 -7.42 -11.19 -5.94
CA TRP A 659 -7.09 -12.06 -7.10
C TRP A 659 -8.12 -11.85 -8.24
N VAL A 660 -9.30 -11.47 -8.02
CA VAL A 660 -10.36 -11.33 -9.06
C VAL A 660 -10.28 -9.92 -9.65
N GLN A 661 -9.62 -8.94 -8.78
CA GLN A 661 -9.44 -7.57 -9.31
C GLN A 661 -8.02 -7.41 -9.87
N ARG A 662 -6.96 -8.22 -9.50
CA ARG A 662 -5.56 -8.34 -9.98
C ARG A 662 -5.46 -9.30 -11.16
N ALA A 663 -6.40 -10.11 -11.62
CA ALA A 663 -6.44 -11.10 -12.72
C ALA A 663 -7.35 -10.60 -13.84
N LYS A 664 -7.96 -9.40 -13.99
CA LYS A 664 -9.05 -9.23 -14.98
C LYS A 664 -8.61 -8.23 -16.05
N ALA A 665 -7.23 -7.85 -16.14
CA ALA A 665 -6.62 -7.33 -17.39
C ALA A 665 -5.13 -7.64 -17.41
N ARG A 666 -4.55 -8.31 -16.41
CA ARG A 666 -3.10 -8.56 -16.38
C ARG A 666 -2.82 -10.06 -16.31
N SER A 667 -3.74 -11.07 -16.25
CA SER A 667 -3.42 -12.51 -16.26
C SER A 667 -3.14 -12.98 -17.69
N LEU A 668 -3.26 -12.22 -18.71
CA LEU A 668 -2.73 -12.70 -20.01
C LEU A 668 -1.48 -11.90 -20.41
N SER A 669 -1.22 -10.70 -19.83
CA SER A 669 -0.01 -9.87 -20.06
C SER A 669 1.10 -10.25 -19.07
N ASP A 670 0.77 -10.96 -17.92
CA ASP A 670 1.75 -11.33 -16.87
C ASP A 670 2.19 -12.79 -17.05
N GLN A 671 1.62 -13.63 -18.03
CA GLN A 671 2.16 -14.99 -18.26
C GLN A 671 3.28 -14.97 -19.30
N PRO A 672 3.74 -13.84 -19.86
CA PRO A 672 5.04 -13.87 -20.58
C PRO A 672 6.11 -13.05 -19.85
N GLY A 673 6.01 -12.56 -18.61
CA GLY A 673 7.08 -11.97 -17.78
C GLY A 673 8.33 -12.87 -17.74
N VAL A 674 8.55 -13.52 -18.94
CA VAL A 674 9.99 -13.75 -19.21
C VAL A 674 10.26 -13.64 -20.71
N GLY A 675 9.89 -12.36 -21.27
CA GLY A 675 10.63 -11.96 -22.49
C GLY A 675 9.67 -11.80 -23.68
N MET A 676 8.70 -10.78 -23.92
CA MET A 676 8.05 -10.66 -25.26
C MET A 676 8.75 -9.55 -26.06
N LEU A 677 9.38 -9.89 -27.20
CA LEU A 677 9.90 -9.60 -28.55
C LEU A 677 9.08 -8.52 -29.26
N ILE A 678 9.58 -7.17 -29.15
CA ILE A 678 9.24 -6.08 -30.09
C ILE A 678 8.82 -6.66 -31.45
N PRO A 679 7.48 -6.41 -32.06
CA PRO A 679 7.08 -6.84 -33.40
C PRO A 679 8.21 -6.66 -34.43
N ALA A 680 8.63 -7.71 -35.24
CA ALA A 680 9.76 -7.82 -36.19
C ALA A 680 9.79 -6.61 -37.15
N THR A 681 8.65 -5.99 -37.41
CA THR A 681 8.58 -4.82 -38.32
C THR A 681 9.04 -3.55 -37.60
N LEU A 682 8.65 -3.35 -36.33
CA LEU A 682 9.08 -2.22 -35.48
C LEU A 682 10.55 -2.36 -35.09
N ARG A 683 11.00 -3.55 -34.97
CA ARG A 683 12.43 -3.82 -34.68
C ARG A 683 13.30 -3.53 -35.92
N GLU A 684 12.80 -3.89 -37.11
CA GLU A 684 13.55 -3.66 -38.36
C GLU A 684 13.64 -2.16 -38.66
N GLU A 685 12.60 -1.36 -38.28
CA GLU A 685 12.57 0.10 -38.49
C GLU A 685 13.46 0.82 -37.47
N ILE A 686 13.50 0.22 -36.28
CA ILE A 686 14.36 0.80 -35.23
C ILE A 686 15.84 0.51 -35.55
N MET A 687 15.99 -0.74 -36.30
CA MET A 687 17.38 -1.15 -36.58
C MET A 687 17.92 -0.38 -37.80
N ARG A 688 17.16 0.35 -38.56
CA ARG A 688 17.57 1.14 -39.75
C ARG A 688 18.09 2.51 -39.33
N GLU A 689 17.75 2.92 -38.08
CA GLU A 689 18.24 4.21 -37.57
C GLU A 689 19.22 3.97 -36.41
N PRO A 690 20.46 4.34 -36.56
CA PRO A 690 21.57 4.02 -35.64
C PRO A 690 21.36 4.66 -34.26
N ARG A 691 20.70 5.79 -34.14
CA ARG A 691 20.43 6.47 -32.84
C ARG A 691 19.34 5.74 -32.06
N LEU A 692 18.32 5.20 -32.60
CA LEU A 692 17.20 4.48 -31.95
C LEU A 692 17.60 3.06 -31.58
N ARG A 693 18.49 2.51 -32.48
CA ARG A 693 19.05 1.17 -32.20
C ARG A 693 19.91 1.20 -30.93
N GLU A 694 20.57 2.24 -30.76
CA GLU A 694 21.45 2.38 -29.58
C GLU A 694 20.64 2.56 -28.29
N ILE A 695 19.55 3.23 -28.33
CA ILE A 695 18.70 3.51 -27.15
C ILE A 695 17.90 2.25 -26.77
N VAL A 696 17.55 1.45 -27.69
CA VAL A 696 16.81 0.18 -27.42
C VAL A 696 17.79 -0.87 -26.91
N THR A 697 19.00 -0.90 -27.48
CA THR A 697 20.05 -1.84 -26.99
C THR A 697 20.46 -1.48 -25.56
N GLN A 698 20.47 -0.14 -25.29
CA GLN A 698 20.77 0.34 -23.92
C GLN A 698 19.63 -0.02 -22.95
N GLU A 699 18.50 0.14 -23.39
CA GLU A 699 17.33 -0.25 -22.59
C GLU A 699 17.29 -1.76 -22.34
N GLU A 700 17.60 -2.68 -23.35
CA GLU A 700 17.63 -4.15 -23.21
C GLU A 700 18.78 -4.59 -22.30
N GLU A 701 19.85 -3.94 -22.42
CA GLU A 701 21.01 -4.24 -21.57
C GLU A 701 20.73 -3.83 -20.11
N LEU A 702 19.97 -2.70 -19.98
CA LEU A 702 19.61 -2.20 -18.63
C LEU A 702 18.52 -3.08 -17.99
N THR A 703 17.62 -3.59 -18.82
CA THR A 703 16.56 -4.50 -18.34
C THR A 703 17.14 -5.88 -17.99
N GLN A 704 18.13 -6.38 -18.76
CA GLN A 704 18.83 -7.65 -18.47
C GLN A 704 19.75 -7.50 -17.25
N ARG A 705 20.30 -6.37 -17.08
CA ARG A 705 21.17 -6.07 -15.93
C ARG A 705 20.34 -5.94 -14.64
N ILE A 706 19.08 -5.43 -14.80
CA ILE A 706 18.16 -5.32 -13.65
C ILE A 706 17.72 -6.72 -13.21
N ALA A 707 17.58 -7.63 -14.27
CA ALA A 707 17.09 -8.99 -14.00
C ALA A 707 18.21 -9.85 -13.39
N MET A 708 19.42 -9.45 -13.55
CA MET A 708 20.56 -10.29 -13.13
C MET A 708 21.29 -9.63 -11.96
N SER A 709 20.70 -8.39 -11.55
CA SER A 709 21.44 -7.62 -10.52
C SER A 709 20.74 -7.78 -9.16
N ASP A 710 21.39 -7.71 -8.15
CA ASP A 710 20.89 -7.84 -6.76
C ASP A 710 19.96 -6.67 -6.40
N ALA A 711 19.00 -6.77 -5.48
CA ALA A 711 17.81 -5.98 -5.12
C ALA A 711 18.19 -4.51 -4.88
N ALA A 712 19.43 -4.18 -4.47
CA ALA A 712 19.98 -2.83 -4.22
C ALA A 712 20.32 -2.11 -5.53
N LEU A 713 20.66 -2.78 -6.66
CA LEU A 713 21.06 -2.23 -7.97
C LEU A 713 19.86 -2.21 -8.93
N ARG A 714 18.79 -2.90 -8.44
CA ARG A 714 17.59 -2.99 -9.30
C ARG A 714 16.76 -1.69 -9.19
N LEU A 715 16.85 -1.08 -8.00
CA LEU A 715 16.08 0.16 -7.76
C LEU A 715 16.73 1.35 -8.46
N ARG A 716 18.06 1.40 -8.44
CA ARG A 716 18.80 2.44 -9.16
C ARG A 716 18.70 2.23 -10.68
N LEU A 717 18.88 0.99 -11.15
CA LEU A 717 18.81 0.65 -12.59
C LEU A 717 17.39 0.84 -13.14
N ARG A 718 16.45 0.81 -12.07
CA ARG A 718 15.05 1.08 -12.50
C ARG A 718 14.80 2.58 -12.61
N GLY A 719 15.51 3.39 -11.72
CA GLY A 719 15.53 4.86 -11.86
C GLY A 719 16.18 5.30 -13.18
N VAL A 720 17.24 4.59 -13.62
CA VAL A 720 17.93 4.86 -14.90
C VAL A 720 17.07 4.39 -16.08
N LEU A 721 16.44 3.26 -15.80
CA LEU A 721 15.52 2.77 -16.85
C LEU A 721 14.33 3.72 -17.01
N HIS A 722 13.91 4.42 -15.87
CA HIS A 722 12.79 5.38 -15.91
C HIS A 722 13.20 6.65 -16.68
N THR A 723 14.38 7.08 -16.48
CA THR A 723 14.88 8.26 -17.21
C THR A 723 15.06 7.95 -18.70
N LEU A 724 15.61 6.71 -18.96
CA LEU A 724 15.76 6.26 -20.36
C LEU A 724 14.40 6.08 -21.03
N HIS A 725 13.41 5.62 -20.24
CA HIS A 725 12.05 5.48 -20.79
C HIS A 725 11.43 6.86 -21.02
N GLY A 726 11.84 7.90 -20.19
CA GLY A 726 11.44 9.30 -20.43
C GLY A 726 12.00 9.84 -21.75
N ARG A 727 13.16 9.38 -22.11
CA ARG A 727 13.77 9.82 -23.39
C ARG A 727 13.21 9.03 -24.57
N MET A 728 12.96 7.75 -24.27
CA MET A 728 12.34 6.89 -25.31
C MET A 728 10.93 7.37 -25.63
N ALA A 729 10.31 8.04 -24.64
CA ALA A 729 8.91 8.50 -24.81
C ALA A 729 8.86 9.74 -25.69
N GLN A 730 9.98 10.37 -25.93
CA GLN A 730 10.04 11.61 -26.75
C GLN A 730 10.25 11.28 -28.22
N GLU A 731 10.57 9.93 -28.45
CA GLU A 731 10.75 9.48 -29.84
C GLU A 731 9.58 8.55 -30.25
N PRO A 732 8.90 8.83 -31.29
CA PRO A 732 7.63 8.21 -31.69
C PRO A 732 7.77 6.70 -31.89
N LEU A 733 8.91 6.12 -32.51
CA LEU A 733 9.10 4.67 -32.73
C LEU A 733 9.48 3.96 -31.43
N LEU A 734 10.14 4.62 -30.50
CA LEU A 734 10.56 4.05 -29.19
C LEU A 734 9.45 4.22 -28.17
N LYS A 735 8.69 5.26 -28.34
CA LYS A 735 7.44 5.42 -27.56
C LYS A 735 6.44 4.30 -27.87
N ALA A 736 6.40 3.89 -29.13
CA ALA A 736 5.56 2.74 -29.55
C ALA A 736 6.04 1.44 -28.91
N VAL A 737 7.36 1.33 -28.73
CA VAL A 737 7.97 0.16 -28.03
C VAL A 737 7.59 0.22 -26.54
N LEU A 738 7.58 1.44 -25.90
CA LEU A 738 7.24 1.62 -24.47
C LEU A 738 5.73 1.41 -24.25
N ASP A 739 5.02 1.86 -25.15
CA ASP A 739 3.56 1.71 -25.15
C ASP A 739 3.14 0.24 -25.32
N PHE A 740 3.91 -0.56 -26.13
CA PHE A 740 3.71 -2.03 -26.32
C PHE A 740 4.11 -2.77 -25.06
N ARG A 741 5.08 -2.33 -24.34
CA ARG A 741 5.63 -2.98 -23.14
C ARG A 741 4.79 -2.64 -21.91
N ASN A 742 4.08 -1.52 -21.90
CA ASN A 742 3.26 -1.01 -20.77
C ASN A 742 1.79 -1.34 -20.98
N GLY A 743 1.58 -2.27 -21.97
CA GLY A 743 0.18 -2.70 -22.15
C GLY A 743 -0.72 -1.56 -22.64
N THR A 744 0.07 -0.43 -22.98
CA THR A 744 -0.61 0.68 -23.68
C THR A 744 -0.80 0.34 -25.18
N PRO A 745 -2.03 0.01 -25.55
CA PRO A 745 -2.19 -0.48 -26.92
C PRO A 745 -1.13 0.10 -27.87
N VAL A 746 -0.02 -0.63 -28.10
CA VAL A 746 1.15 -0.34 -28.93
C VAL A 746 0.80 -0.55 -30.41
N GLU A 747 -0.50 -1.08 -30.72
CA GLU A 747 -0.98 -1.25 -32.10
C GLU A 747 -2.51 -1.41 -32.11
N ASP A 748 -3.19 -0.78 -32.98
CA ASP A 748 -4.65 -0.83 -33.24
C ASP A 748 -5.12 -2.27 -33.52
N ASP A 749 -4.19 -3.47 -33.25
CA ASP A 749 -4.65 -4.81 -33.68
C ASP A 749 -5.50 -5.43 -32.56
N ILE A 750 -6.47 -6.23 -32.97
CA ILE A 750 -7.42 -6.85 -32.03
C ILE A 750 -7.06 -8.34 -31.92
N TRP A 751 -6.93 -8.77 -30.61
CA TRP A 751 -6.61 -10.19 -30.37
C TRP A 751 -7.79 -10.87 -29.65
N THR A 752 -7.84 -12.29 -29.92
CA THR A 752 -8.88 -13.07 -29.23
C THR A 752 -8.20 -14.16 -28.39
N VAL A 753 -8.81 -14.23 -27.17
CA VAL A 753 -8.38 -15.35 -26.31
C VAL A 753 -9.60 -16.22 -26.00
N VAL A 754 -9.32 -17.59 -26.28
CA VAL A 754 -10.45 -18.52 -26.06
C VAL A 754 -10.06 -19.49 -24.94
N LEU A 755 -11.10 -19.54 -23.95
CA LEU A 755 -10.85 -20.46 -22.80
C LEU A 755 -12.00 -21.47 -22.71
N ARG A 756 -11.57 -22.82 -22.59
CA ARG A 756 -12.57 -23.88 -22.40
C ARG A 756 -12.38 -24.53 -21.02
N LYS A 757 -13.45 -24.99 -20.28
CA LYS A 757 -13.52 -25.53 -18.91
C LYS A 757 -12.42 -26.55 -18.64
N ASP A 758 -11.63 -27.15 -19.58
CA ASP A 758 -10.57 -28.14 -19.29
C ASP A 758 -9.45 -28.01 -20.33
N GLY A 759 -9.23 -26.77 -20.92
CA GLY A 759 -8.22 -26.63 -22.00
C GLY A 759 -7.34 -25.41 -21.73
N LEU A 760 -6.08 -25.42 -22.27
CA LEU A 760 -5.16 -24.25 -22.19
C LEU A 760 -5.70 -23.09 -23.04
N PRO A 761 -5.50 -21.83 -22.59
CA PRO A 761 -5.92 -20.66 -23.37
C PRO A 761 -5.27 -20.61 -24.76
N HIS A 762 -6.13 -20.17 -25.67
CA HIS A 762 -5.60 -20.08 -27.05
C HIS A 762 -5.67 -18.62 -27.53
N TRP A 763 -4.44 -18.21 -28.10
CA TRP A 763 -4.36 -16.81 -28.54
C TRP A 763 -4.32 -16.76 -30.08
N SER A 764 -5.09 -15.79 -30.57
CA SER A 764 -5.04 -15.66 -32.05
C SER A 764 -5.34 -14.21 -32.44
N SER A 765 -4.47 -13.73 -33.42
CA SER A 765 -4.81 -12.40 -33.99
C SER A 765 -6.03 -12.50 -34.92
N CYS A 766 -6.87 -11.37 -34.81
CA CYS A 766 -8.13 -11.39 -35.59
C CYS A 766 -7.91 -10.80 -36.98
N GLY A 767 -6.62 -10.14 -37.17
CA GLY A 767 -6.32 -9.61 -38.52
C GLY A 767 -7.07 -8.29 -38.75
N LEU A 768 -7.78 -7.69 -37.57
CA LEU A 768 -8.44 -6.38 -37.66
C LEU A 768 -7.89 -5.45 -36.59
N THR A 769 -7.97 -4.13 -36.99
CA THR A 769 -7.50 -3.17 -35.97
C THR A 769 -8.70 -2.43 -35.37
N ALA A 770 -8.54 -1.88 -34.18
CA ALA A 770 -9.60 -1.11 -33.50
C ALA A 770 -10.06 0.08 -34.36
N THR A 771 -9.13 0.62 -35.15
CA THR A 771 -9.46 1.77 -36.04
C THR A 771 -10.39 1.30 -37.18
N GLU A 772 -10.03 0.10 -37.67
CA GLU A 772 -10.89 -0.43 -38.77
C GLU A 772 -12.30 -0.73 -38.24
N VAL A 773 -12.32 -1.17 -37.04
CA VAL A 773 -13.64 -1.50 -36.48
C VAL A 773 -14.39 -0.19 -36.16
N THR A 774 -13.62 0.79 -35.70
CA THR A 774 -14.25 2.10 -35.41
C THR A 774 -14.75 2.73 -36.72
N ALA A 775 -13.92 2.63 -37.73
CA ALA A 775 -14.35 3.16 -39.05
C ALA A 775 -15.60 2.44 -39.55
N TRP A 776 -15.58 1.13 -39.33
CA TRP A 776 -16.79 0.38 -39.74
C TRP A 776 -18.03 0.88 -38.98
N LYS A 777 -17.86 0.98 -37.65
CA LYS A 777 -19.02 1.45 -36.86
C LYS A 777 -19.50 2.82 -37.32
N GLU A 778 -18.55 3.74 -37.59
CA GLU A 778 -18.94 5.08 -38.07
C GLU A 778 -19.65 5.02 -39.42
N GLN A 779 -19.25 4.09 -40.20
CA GLN A 779 -19.83 3.99 -41.57
C GLN A 779 -21.22 3.33 -41.52
N TRP A 780 -21.36 2.38 -40.63
CA TRP A 780 -22.59 1.58 -40.84
C TRP A 780 -23.53 1.75 -39.66
N LEU A 781 -23.01 2.13 -38.42
CA LEU A 781 -23.89 2.11 -37.24
C LEU A 781 -24.11 3.53 -36.73
N ASP A 782 -23.12 4.47 -37.12
CA ASP A 782 -23.33 5.86 -36.66
C ASP A 782 -24.11 6.65 -37.71
N ALA A 783 -25.27 7.19 -37.22
CA ALA A 783 -26.14 7.94 -38.18
C ALA A 783 -25.67 9.38 -38.30
N GLU A 784 -25.56 9.97 -39.62
CA GLU A 784 -25.41 11.43 -39.79
C GLU A 784 -26.67 12.17 -39.30
N ALA A 785 -26.51 13.34 -38.67
CA ALA A 785 -27.67 14.09 -38.10
C ALA A 785 -28.85 14.10 -39.07
N GLY A 786 -30.04 13.35 -38.63
CA GLY A 786 -31.33 13.46 -39.36
C GLY A 786 -31.52 12.26 -40.32
N ARG A 787 -30.55 11.25 -40.39
CA ARG A 787 -30.70 10.07 -41.26
C ARG A 787 -30.49 8.80 -40.44
N ASP A 788 -31.27 7.65 -40.85
CA ASP A 788 -31.09 6.34 -40.19
C ASP A 788 -29.74 5.72 -40.59
N PRO A 789 -29.11 4.98 -39.60
CA PRO A 789 -27.84 4.33 -39.95
C PRO A 789 -27.97 3.47 -41.22
N PRO A 790 -26.90 3.54 -42.02
CA PRO A 790 -26.88 2.81 -43.30
C PRO A 790 -27.14 1.31 -43.11
N LEU A 791 -26.81 0.79 -41.98
CA LEU A 791 -27.05 -0.65 -41.76
C LEU A 791 -28.56 -0.95 -41.79
N GLU A 792 -29.37 0.03 -41.46
CA GLU A 792 -30.84 -0.17 -41.49
C GLU A 792 -31.35 -0.38 -42.91
N ASP A 793 -30.66 0.09 -43.94
CA ASP A 793 -31.16 0.06 -45.33
C ASP A 793 -30.45 -1.03 -46.14
N VAL A 794 -29.80 -2.00 -45.49
CA VAL A 794 -29.03 -3.03 -46.23
C VAL A 794 -29.98 -4.18 -46.60
N TYR A 795 -30.06 -4.47 -48.05
CA TYR A 795 -30.93 -5.56 -48.56
C TYR A 795 -30.08 -6.64 -49.22
N ASP A 796 -28.75 -6.49 -48.95
CA ASP A 796 -27.84 -7.43 -49.63
C ASP A 796 -27.93 -8.82 -48.99
N ASP A 797 -27.82 -9.93 -49.91
CA ASP A 797 -27.82 -11.33 -49.44
C ASP A 797 -26.60 -11.63 -48.55
N GLU A 798 -26.92 -12.29 -47.28
CA GLU A 798 -25.87 -12.57 -46.27
C GLU A 798 -24.72 -13.39 -46.86
N GLU A 799 -24.96 -13.92 -48.15
CA GLU A 799 -23.94 -14.79 -48.79
C GLU A 799 -23.06 -13.96 -49.73
N GLU A 800 -23.37 -12.67 -49.79
CA GLU A 800 -22.56 -11.81 -50.70
C GLU A 800 -21.45 -11.13 -49.90
N ASP A 801 -20.29 -11.04 -50.50
CA ASP A 801 -19.10 -10.45 -49.83
C ASP A 801 -19.35 -8.98 -49.47
N LYS A 802 -20.40 -8.38 -50.05
CA LYS A 802 -20.64 -6.94 -49.83
C LYS A 802 -21.53 -6.73 -48.60
N TYR A 803 -21.95 -7.93 -47.94
CA TYR A 803 -22.74 -7.81 -46.70
C TYR A 803 -21.88 -7.19 -45.59
N PRO A 804 -22.31 -6.03 -45.01
CA PRO A 804 -21.51 -5.13 -44.16
C PRO A 804 -20.93 -5.86 -42.94
N LEU A 805 -21.57 -6.89 -42.36
CA LEU A 805 -21.04 -7.56 -41.15
C LEU A 805 -19.93 -8.55 -41.52
N ARG A 806 -19.84 -8.92 -42.88
CA ARG A 806 -18.86 -9.95 -43.29
C ARG A 806 -17.43 -9.42 -43.15
N SER A 807 -17.31 -8.06 -43.19
CA SER A 807 -15.95 -7.48 -43.06
C SER A 807 -15.43 -7.61 -41.63
N LEU A 808 -16.38 -7.96 -40.69
CA LEU A 808 -15.92 -8.07 -39.28
C LEU A 808 -15.82 -9.54 -38.86
N ASP A 809 -16.04 -10.54 -39.83
CA ASP A 809 -16.06 -11.97 -39.45
C ASP A 809 -14.71 -12.41 -38.86
N LYS A 810 -13.70 -11.55 -39.16
CA LYS A 810 -12.35 -11.94 -38.66
C LYS A 810 -12.29 -11.85 -37.13
N LEU A 811 -13.27 -11.18 -36.56
CA LEU A 811 -13.25 -11.03 -35.07
C LEU A 811 -13.65 -12.33 -34.40
N VAL A 812 -14.42 -13.21 -35.15
CA VAL A 812 -14.88 -14.44 -34.46
C VAL A 812 -14.27 -15.66 -35.15
N ALA A 813 -13.40 -15.43 -36.09
CA ALA A 813 -12.82 -16.54 -36.87
C ALA A 813 -12.05 -17.50 -35.94
N PRO A 814 -11.46 -16.94 -34.91
CA PRO A 814 -10.66 -17.82 -34.04
C PRO A 814 -11.55 -18.82 -33.28
N LEU A 815 -12.79 -18.62 -33.32
CA LEU A 815 -13.69 -19.58 -32.63
C LEU A 815 -13.89 -20.84 -33.48
N ARG A 816 -13.41 -20.82 -34.76
CA ARG A 816 -13.63 -21.97 -35.66
C ARG A 816 -12.81 -23.17 -35.20
N GLY A 817 -13.48 -24.30 -35.06
CA GLY A 817 -12.74 -25.54 -34.73
C GLY A 817 -12.50 -25.65 -33.22
N ARG A 818 -13.09 -24.57 -32.50
CA ARG A 818 -12.77 -24.63 -31.05
C ARG A 818 -14.07 -24.64 -30.23
N THR A 819 -15.16 -24.38 -30.88
CA THR A 819 -16.46 -24.50 -30.21
C THR A 819 -17.32 -25.56 -30.90
N THR A 820 -18.19 -26.21 -30.06
CA THR A 820 -19.16 -27.19 -30.62
C THR A 820 -20.58 -26.60 -30.56
N GLU A 821 -21.34 -27.05 -31.58
CA GLU A 821 -22.74 -26.57 -31.60
C GLU A 821 -23.44 -26.87 -30.27
N GLY A 822 -24.07 -25.76 -29.71
CA GLY A 822 -24.85 -25.93 -28.45
C GLY A 822 -24.05 -25.42 -27.25
N ASP A 823 -22.74 -25.14 -27.48
CA ASP A 823 -21.98 -24.58 -26.35
C ASP A 823 -22.49 -23.18 -25.98
N LEU A 824 -22.46 -22.88 -24.64
CA LEU A 824 -22.68 -21.48 -24.23
C LEU A 824 -21.39 -20.66 -24.41
N LEU A 825 -21.61 -19.60 -25.20
CA LEU A 825 -20.42 -18.74 -25.40
C LEU A 825 -20.58 -17.45 -24.59
N VAL A 826 -19.47 -17.15 -23.79
CA VAL A 826 -19.48 -15.89 -23.02
C VAL A 826 -18.44 -14.93 -23.64
N PHE A 827 -19.04 -13.87 -24.21
CA PHE A 827 -18.12 -12.90 -24.83
C PHE A 827 -17.76 -11.81 -23.82
N CYS A 828 -16.44 -11.54 -23.68
CA CYS A 828 -15.96 -10.46 -22.79
C CYS A 828 -15.15 -9.46 -23.62
N PRO A 829 -15.89 -8.56 -24.37
CA PRO A 829 -15.25 -7.63 -25.32
C PRO A 829 -14.58 -6.45 -24.59
N THR A 830 -13.59 -5.76 -25.29
CA THR A 830 -12.92 -4.56 -24.73
C THR A 830 -13.00 -3.40 -25.74
N GLY A 831 -13.06 -2.23 -25.19
CA GLY A 831 -13.01 -1.02 -26.06
C GLY A 831 -14.22 -0.94 -27.01
N ILE A 832 -13.91 -0.71 -28.33
CA ILE A 832 -14.96 -0.45 -29.34
C ILE A 832 -15.76 -1.72 -29.61
N LEU A 833 -15.29 -2.84 -29.07
CA LEU A 833 -15.99 -4.10 -29.40
C LEU A 833 -17.26 -4.26 -28.57
N HIS A 834 -17.39 -3.39 -27.50
CA HIS A 834 -18.66 -3.43 -26.73
C HIS A 834 -19.85 -3.02 -27.59
N SER A 835 -19.48 -2.35 -28.71
CA SER A 835 -20.59 -1.81 -29.54
C SER A 835 -20.78 -2.65 -30.81
N ILE A 836 -20.06 -3.77 -30.82
CA ILE A 836 -20.17 -4.61 -32.03
C ILE A 836 -20.95 -5.88 -31.67
N PRO A 837 -21.97 -6.26 -32.50
CA PRO A 837 -22.75 -7.47 -32.22
C PRO A 837 -21.99 -8.75 -32.65
N LEU A 838 -21.10 -9.22 -31.73
CA LEU A 838 -20.24 -10.36 -32.09
C LEU A 838 -21.06 -11.62 -32.36
N HIS A 839 -22.22 -11.70 -31.83
CA HIS A 839 -23.04 -12.91 -32.02
C HIS A 839 -23.60 -12.97 -33.45
N ALA A 840 -23.57 -11.83 -34.10
CA ALA A 840 -24.16 -11.78 -35.47
C ALA A 840 -23.09 -12.02 -36.53
N LEU A 841 -21.81 -12.22 -36.03
CA LEU A 841 -20.75 -12.44 -37.04
C LEU A 841 -20.67 -13.92 -37.41
N PHE A 842 -20.05 -14.10 -38.67
CA PHE A 842 -20.09 -15.48 -39.23
C PHE A 842 -18.81 -16.22 -38.84
N ILE A 843 -19.07 -17.35 -38.13
CA ILE A 843 -17.92 -18.20 -37.72
C ILE A 843 -17.56 -19.15 -38.84
N SER A 844 -18.48 -19.47 -39.85
CA SER A 844 -18.26 -20.20 -41.12
C SER A 844 -19.07 -19.54 -42.24
N GLU A 845 -18.81 -20.01 -43.53
CA GLU A 845 -19.34 -19.37 -44.74
C GLU A 845 -20.87 -19.23 -44.67
N ARG A 846 -21.57 -19.95 -43.77
CA ARG A 846 -23.05 -19.77 -43.86
C ARG A 846 -23.64 -19.71 -42.45
N GLN A 847 -22.79 -19.60 -41.47
CA GLN A 847 -23.47 -19.73 -40.16
C GLN A 847 -22.91 -18.67 -39.19
N PRO A 848 -23.85 -17.69 -38.74
CA PRO A 848 -23.40 -16.78 -37.68
C PRO A 848 -23.30 -17.48 -36.33
N VAL A 849 -22.61 -16.83 -35.40
CA VAL A 849 -22.33 -17.47 -34.10
C VAL A 849 -23.65 -17.77 -33.39
N ILE A 850 -24.65 -16.93 -33.48
CA ILE A 850 -25.88 -17.03 -32.67
C ILE A 850 -26.75 -18.18 -33.20
N SER A 851 -26.47 -18.65 -34.52
CA SER A 851 -27.24 -19.80 -35.05
C SER A 851 -26.74 -21.12 -34.46
N GLN A 852 -25.53 -21.11 -33.98
CA GLN A 852 -24.97 -22.39 -33.51
C GLN A 852 -24.96 -22.44 -31.97
N ASN A 853 -24.74 -21.17 -31.35
CA ASN A 853 -24.51 -21.21 -29.89
C ASN A 853 -25.29 -20.08 -29.21
N ALA A 854 -25.74 -20.46 -27.88
CA ALA A 854 -26.26 -19.35 -27.04
C ALA A 854 -25.12 -18.44 -26.57
N VAL A 855 -25.51 -17.06 -26.51
CA VAL A 855 -24.38 -16.13 -26.27
C VAL A 855 -24.76 -15.21 -25.11
N VAL A 856 -23.67 -14.96 -24.22
CA VAL A 856 -23.81 -13.94 -23.17
C VAL A 856 -22.63 -12.97 -23.26
N TYR A 857 -23.05 -11.65 -23.02
CA TYR A 857 -21.96 -10.66 -22.98
C TYR A 857 -21.66 -10.28 -21.53
N CYS A 858 -20.35 -10.05 -21.34
CA CYS A 858 -20.00 -9.55 -19.99
C CYS A 858 -18.83 -8.57 -20.10
N ALA A 859 -18.94 -7.60 -19.20
CA ALA A 859 -17.87 -6.58 -19.22
C ALA A 859 -16.61 -7.10 -18.52
N SER A 860 -16.92 -8.08 -17.66
CA SER A 860 -15.80 -8.79 -17.00
C SER A 860 -16.27 -10.18 -16.54
N LEU A 861 -15.29 -11.08 -16.51
CA LEU A 861 -15.66 -12.47 -16.14
C LEU A 861 -16.03 -12.55 -14.66
N THR A 862 -15.68 -11.62 -13.93
CA THR A 862 -15.99 -11.59 -12.48
C THR A 862 -17.46 -11.20 -12.30
N SER A 863 -17.81 -10.08 -12.97
CA SER A 863 -19.23 -9.69 -12.85
C SER A 863 -20.14 -10.82 -13.37
N PHE A 864 -19.63 -11.47 -14.43
CA PHE A 864 -20.40 -12.62 -14.94
C PHE A 864 -20.53 -13.72 -13.89
N TRP A 865 -19.38 -14.04 -13.25
CA TRP A 865 -19.41 -15.11 -12.22
C TRP A 865 -20.34 -14.70 -11.07
N GLN A 866 -20.30 -13.47 -10.63
CA GLN A 866 -21.15 -13.01 -9.51
C GLN A 866 -22.63 -13.08 -9.88
N CYS A 867 -22.91 -12.72 -11.07
CA CYS A 867 -24.31 -12.78 -11.53
C CYS A 867 -24.80 -14.23 -11.57
N CYS A 868 -23.91 -15.14 -11.99
CA CYS A 868 -24.32 -16.56 -12.07
C CYS A 868 -24.48 -17.14 -10.67
N GLN A 869 -23.57 -16.73 -9.78
CA GLN A 869 -23.67 -17.24 -8.39
C GLN A 869 -24.97 -16.74 -7.73
N ARG A 870 -25.25 -15.51 -7.94
CA ARG A 870 -26.50 -14.97 -7.36
C ARG A 870 -27.73 -15.68 -7.92
N ALA A 871 -27.72 -15.88 -9.22
CA ALA A 871 -28.85 -16.58 -9.87
C ALA A 871 -29.00 -18.01 -9.33
N GLN A 872 -27.88 -18.61 -9.02
CA GLN A 872 -27.93 -20.00 -8.49
C GLN A 872 -28.40 -20.00 -7.04
N THR A 873 -27.89 -19.08 -6.29
CA THR A 873 -28.29 -18.97 -4.87
C THR A 873 -29.79 -18.64 -4.76
N ALA A 874 -30.23 -17.76 -5.58
CA ALA A 874 -31.67 -17.42 -5.62
C ALA A 874 -32.52 -18.64 -6.01
N ALA A 875 -32.03 -19.43 -6.84
CA ALA A 875 -32.73 -20.68 -7.24
C ALA A 875 -32.76 -21.68 -6.08
N ALA A 876 -31.73 -21.61 -5.18
CA ALA A 876 -31.59 -22.58 -4.07
C ALA A 876 -32.35 -22.09 -2.83
N ALA A 877 -32.55 -20.76 -2.56
CA ALA A 877 -33.11 -20.07 -1.38
C ALA A 877 -34.64 -19.99 -1.49
N SER A 878 -35.35 -20.51 -2.45
CA SER A 878 -36.79 -20.18 -2.55
C SER A 878 -37.62 -21.14 -1.70
N THR A 879 -37.85 -20.86 -0.35
CA THR A 879 -38.97 -21.12 0.58
C THR A 879 -40.25 -20.41 0.10
N ASN A 880 -41.27 -21.05 -0.57
CA ASN A 880 -42.72 -20.94 -0.72
C ASN A 880 -43.14 -19.53 -1.14
N GLN A 881 -42.19 -18.55 -1.79
CA GLN A 881 -42.83 -17.28 -2.20
C GLN A 881 -42.72 -17.11 -3.72
N ASN A 882 -43.81 -17.40 -4.54
CA ASN A 882 -43.98 -17.09 -5.96
C ASN A 882 -43.71 -15.61 -6.25
N ARG A 883 -42.41 -15.28 -6.65
CA ARG A 883 -42.12 -13.88 -6.98
C ARG A 883 -42.75 -13.50 -8.34
N PRO A 884 -43.40 -12.27 -8.39
CA PRO A 884 -44.24 -11.90 -9.53
C PRO A 884 -43.40 -11.40 -10.71
N TRP A 885 -43.99 -11.67 -12.00
CA TRP A 885 -43.48 -11.02 -13.23
C TRP A 885 -44.14 -9.65 -13.42
N THR A 886 -43.22 -8.74 -13.72
CA THR A 886 -43.77 -7.39 -13.93
C THR A 886 -43.53 -6.95 -15.39
N MET A 887 -44.72 -6.33 -15.99
CA MET A 887 -44.62 -5.83 -17.39
C MET A 887 -45.03 -4.36 -17.42
N VAL A 888 -44.07 -3.61 -18.01
CA VAL A 888 -44.34 -2.15 -18.02
C VAL A 888 -44.17 -1.65 -19.46
N GLY A 889 -45.24 -0.84 -19.88
CA GLY A 889 -45.19 -0.22 -21.23
C GLY A 889 -45.47 1.27 -21.14
N VAL A 890 -44.39 2.04 -21.75
CA VAL A 890 -44.60 3.50 -21.75
C VAL A 890 -44.30 4.05 -23.15
N TYR A 891 -45.36 4.73 -23.76
CA TYR A 891 -45.17 5.44 -25.04
C TYR A 891 -46.02 6.71 -25.04
N GLU A 892 -45.45 7.78 -24.22
CA GLU A 892 -46.28 8.99 -24.04
C GLU A 892 -45.67 10.17 -24.80
N PRO A 893 -46.59 11.17 -25.21
CA PRO A 893 -46.05 12.32 -25.96
C PRO A 893 -44.99 13.07 -25.15
N ALA A 894 -43.78 13.46 -25.82
CA ALA A 894 -42.69 14.25 -25.19
C ALA A 894 -42.24 15.37 -26.14
N PRO A 895 -41.67 16.53 -25.51
CA PRO A 895 -41.26 17.68 -26.33
C PRO A 895 -40.18 17.29 -27.36
N ARG A 896 -40.47 17.62 -28.77
CA ARG A 896 -39.44 17.52 -29.85
C ARG A 896 -39.26 16.06 -30.28
N ARG A 897 -40.32 15.19 -29.90
CA ARG A 897 -40.29 13.78 -30.37
C ARG A 897 -41.60 13.47 -31.11
N ARG A 898 -41.44 12.87 -32.28
CA ARG A 898 -42.63 12.49 -33.08
C ARG A 898 -43.44 11.40 -32.36
N PHE A 899 -44.76 11.69 -32.21
CA PHE A 899 -45.66 10.78 -31.46
C PHE A 899 -46.71 10.20 -32.42
N HIS A 900 -46.81 8.84 -32.33
CA HIS A 900 -47.87 8.18 -33.13
C HIS A 900 -48.82 7.42 -32.20
N GLN A 901 -50.07 7.83 -32.28
CA GLN A 901 -51.07 7.20 -31.39
C GLN A 901 -51.24 5.72 -31.72
N THR A 902 -51.16 5.38 -32.90
CA THR A 902 -51.29 3.95 -33.29
C THR A 902 -50.16 3.10 -32.66
N GLU A 903 -49.00 3.67 -32.56
CA GLU A 903 -47.88 2.93 -31.93
C GLU A 903 -48.07 2.83 -30.42
N GLN A 904 -48.55 3.83 -29.84
CA GLN A 904 -48.88 3.75 -28.40
C GLN A 904 -49.87 2.62 -28.13
N GLU A 905 -50.92 2.57 -28.93
CA GLU A 905 -51.90 1.49 -28.73
C GLU A 905 -51.27 0.11 -28.95
N ALA A 906 -50.40 0.08 -29.87
CA ALA A 906 -49.75 -1.23 -30.16
C ALA A 906 -48.85 -1.66 -28.99
N VAL A 907 -48.10 -0.74 -28.39
CA VAL A 907 -47.20 -1.09 -27.26
C VAL A 907 -48.06 -1.50 -26.05
N HIS A 908 -49.15 -0.72 -25.85
CA HIS A 908 -50.01 -1.10 -24.71
C HIS A 908 -50.66 -2.48 -24.93
N ARG A 909 -51.09 -2.69 -26.10
CA ARG A 909 -51.71 -4.00 -26.39
C ARG A 909 -50.70 -5.13 -26.23
N SER A 910 -49.51 -4.90 -26.68
CA SER A 910 -48.47 -5.95 -26.58
C SER A 910 -48.19 -6.30 -25.11
N ILE A 911 -48.13 -5.26 -24.22
CA ILE A 911 -47.84 -5.51 -22.79
C ILE A 911 -49.01 -6.29 -22.16
N ALA A 912 -50.25 -5.89 -22.61
CA ALA A 912 -51.43 -6.60 -22.07
C ALA A 912 -51.43 -8.08 -22.53
N GLU A 913 -51.05 -8.25 -23.75
CA GLU A 913 -51.04 -9.64 -24.26
C GLU A 913 -49.95 -10.46 -23.57
N LEU A 914 -48.78 -9.86 -23.37
CA LEU A 914 -47.69 -10.61 -22.70
C LEU A 914 -48.08 -10.93 -21.25
N ALA A 915 -48.76 -9.95 -20.68
CA ALA A 915 -49.16 -10.18 -19.28
C ALA A 915 -50.23 -11.28 -19.18
N SER A 916 -51.24 -11.31 -20.17
CA SER A 916 -52.32 -12.32 -20.13
C SER A 916 -51.81 -13.72 -20.48
N LYS A 917 -50.78 -13.78 -21.31
CA LYS A 917 -50.31 -15.09 -21.83
C LYS A 917 -49.22 -15.65 -20.91
N HIS A 918 -48.66 -14.69 -20.07
CA HIS A 918 -47.47 -15.15 -19.34
C HIS A 918 -47.51 -14.62 -17.91
N TRP A 919 -47.85 -15.38 -16.82
CA TRP A 919 -48.05 -15.31 -15.36
C TRP A 919 -47.60 -13.97 -14.79
N ALA A 920 -47.78 -12.78 -15.53
CA ALA A 920 -47.31 -11.52 -14.91
C ALA A 920 -48.30 -11.08 -13.83
N SER A 921 -47.80 -10.70 -12.70
CA SER A 921 -48.64 -10.33 -11.54
C SER A 921 -48.81 -8.81 -11.46
N THR A 922 -47.93 -8.13 -12.19
CA THR A 922 -48.07 -6.65 -12.16
C THR A 922 -47.90 -6.12 -13.58
N VAL A 923 -48.98 -5.23 -14.04
CA VAL A 923 -48.93 -4.62 -15.38
C VAL A 923 -49.22 -3.12 -15.25
N ALA A 924 -48.25 -2.35 -15.83
CA ALA A 924 -48.50 -0.89 -15.83
C ALA A 924 -48.19 -0.31 -17.22
N VAL A 925 -49.23 0.54 -17.78
CA VAL A 925 -49.00 1.16 -19.10
C VAL A 925 -49.28 2.66 -18.98
N GLY A 926 -48.62 3.43 -19.80
CA GLY A 926 -48.89 4.88 -19.91
C GLY A 926 -48.58 5.62 -18.60
N ALA A 927 -49.50 6.45 -18.12
CA ALA A 927 -49.28 7.32 -16.94
C ALA A 927 -49.21 6.49 -15.65
N ALA A 928 -49.70 5.25 -15.74
CA ALA A 928 -49.71 4.40 -14.53
C ALA A 928 -48.33 3.76 -14.31
N ALA A 929 -47.41 3.83 -15.35
CA ALA A 929 -46.04 3.28 -15.20
C ALA A 929 -45.12 4.34 -14.58
N THR A 930 -45.31 4.51 -13.22
CA THR A 930 -44.56 5.60 -12.56
C THR A 930 -43.15 5.10 -12.16
N ARG A 931 -42.29 6.05 -11.85
CA ARG A 931 -40.91 5.72 -11.40
C ARG A 931 -40.96 4.86 -10.13
N GLU A 932 -41.80 5.20 -9.20
CA GLU A 932 -41.88 4.47 -7.91
C GLU A 932 -42.36 3.03 -8.13
N LEU A 933 -43.31 2.90 -9.03
CA LEU A 933 -43.81 1.54 -9.30
C LEU A 933 -42.73 0.65 -9.94
N PHE A 934 -42.08 1.31 -10.91
CA PHE A 934 -41.06 0.49 -11.63
C PHE A 934 -39.88 0.18 -10.70
N ALA A 935 -39.41 1.08 -9.84
CA ALA A 935 -38.31 0.80 -8.88
C ALA A 935 -38.72 -0.31 -7.91
N SER A 936 -39.98 -0.23 -7.46
CA SER A 936 -40.46 -1.31 -6.57
C SER A 936 -40.52 -2.65 -7.29
N ALA A 937 -40.92 -2.56 -8.57
CA ALA A 937 -40.99 -3.81 -9.36
C ALA A 937 -39.58 -4.39 -9.57
N LEU A 938 -38.59 -3.58 -9.73
CA LEU A 938 -37.21 -4.06 -9.91
C LEU A 938 -36.71 -4.73 -8.63
N ARG A 939 -37.22 -4.34 -7.49
CA ARG A 939 -36.75 -4.88 -6.20
C ARG A 939 -37.39 -6.25 -5.91
N ASP A 940 -38.63 -6.38 -6.41
CA ASP A 940 -39.36 -7.51 -5.78
C ASP A 940 -39.70 -8.56 -6.84
N SER A 941 -39.42 -8.25 -8.15
CA SER A 941 -39.90 -9.19 -9.18
C SER A 941 -38.77 -10.16 -9.57
N ALA A 942 -39.22 -11.31 -9.99
CA ALA A 942 -38.24 -12.29 -10.53
C ALA A 942 -37.85 -11.94 -11.97
N LEU A 943 -38.85 -11.26 -12.57
CA LEU A 943 -38.62 -10.80 -13.95
C LEU A 943 -39.34 -9.47 -14.18
N CYS A 944 -38.51 -8.61 -14.80
CA CYS A 944 -39.11 -7.30 -15.10
C CYS A 944 -38.89 -6.93 -16.58
N HIS A 945 -40.12 -6.56 -17.18
CA HIS A 945 -40.06 -6.16 -18.61
C HIS A 945 -40.43 -4.69 -18.73
N PHE A 946 -39.51 -4.06 -19.46
CA PHE A 946 -39.82 -2.66 -19.76
C PHE A 946 -39.80 -2.41 -21.26
N HIS A 947 -41.00 -1.73 -21.73
CA HIS A 947 -41.06 -1.33 -23.14
C HIS A 947 -41.38 0.16 -23.24
N GLY A 948 -40.33 0.86 -23.73
CA GLY A 948 -40.53 2.33 -23.82
C GLY A 948 -39.28 3.00 -24.35
N HIS A 949 -39.13 4.26 -23.97
CA HIS A 949 -37.97 5.01 -24.55
C HIS A 949 -36.84 5.09 -23.51
N CYS A 950 -35.67 5.10 -24.01
CA CYS A 950 -34.48 5.34 -23.19
C CYS A 950 -33.79 6.62 -23.66
N LEU A 951 -33.70 7.55 -22.64
CA LEU A 951 -33.03 8.81 -23.00
C LEU A 951 -31.51 8.68 -22.79
N LEU A 952 -30.84 8.94 -23.90
CA LEU A 952 -29.37 8.80 -23.78
C LEU A 952 -28.70 10.08 -24.27
N ASP A 953 -28.03 10.69 -23.27
CA ASP A 953 -27.05 11.73 -23.66
C ASP A 953 -25.64 11.13 -23.77
N ARG A 954 -25.13 11.05 -25.07
CA ARG A 954 -23.86 10.32 -25.34
C ARG A 954 -22.66 11.07 -24.74
N ARG A 955 -22.94 12.27 -24.12
CA ARG A 955 -21.85 13.05 -23.48
C ARG A 955 -21.82 12.79 -21.98
N VAL A 956 -23.01 12.36 -21.40
CA VAL A 956 -23.05 12.05 -19.96
C VAL A 956 -23.87 10.76 -19.77
N LEU A 957 -23.19 9.63 -19.77
CA LEU A 957 -23.81 8.27 -19.88
C LEU A 957 -24.46 7.88 -18.56
N ALA A 958 -23.99 8.52 -17.38
CA ALA A 958 -24.60 8.24 -16.06
C ALA A 958 -26.03 8.79 -16.00
N ASP A 959 -26.45 9.56 -17.04
CA ASP A 959 -27.82 10.15 -17.00
C ASP A 959 -28.75 9.36 -17.92
N GLN A 960 -28.07 8.20 -18.40
CA GLN A 960 -29.00 7.37 -19.19
C GLN A 960 -30.24 7.00 -18.35
N SER A 961 -31.44 7.29 -19.00
CA SER A 961 -32.62 7.08 -18.14
C SER A 961 -33.77 6.47 -18.94
N LEU A 962 -34.57 5.68 -18.20
CA LEU A 962 -35.80 5.14 -18.79
C LEU A 962 -36.95 6.11 -18.56
N GLU A 963 -37.67 6.35 -19.68
CA GLU A 963 -38.82 7.26 -19.52
C GLU A 963 -40.04 6.52 -18.99
N LEU A 964 -40.54 7.18 -17.88
CA LEU A 964 -41.72 6.54 -17.24
C LEU A 964 -42.88 7.54 -17.21
N GLY A 965 -44.08 7.19 -16.77
CA GLY A 965 -45.34 7.96 -16.85
C GLY A 965 -45.22 9.30 -16.10
N ASN A 966 -44.29 9.38 -15.07
CA ASN A 966 -44.27 10.64 -14.26
C ASN A 966 -42.85 11.18 -14.17
N GLY A 967 -42.03 10.63 -15.13
CA GLY A 967 -40.65 11.15 -15.10
C GLY A 967 -39.65 10.10 -15.62
N ALA A 968 -38.33 10.32 -15.42
CA ALA A 968 -37.29 9.40 -15.97
C ALA A 968 -36.56 8.71 -14.80
N LEU A 969 -36.33 7.39 -14.97
CA LEU A 969 -35.46 6.66 -14.03
C LEU A 969 -34.03 6.53 -14.60
N SER A 970 -33.13 7.30 -13.93
CA SER A 970 -31.76 7.36 -14.49
C SER A 970 -30.90 6.22 -13.94
N ALA A 971 -29.77 5.96 -14.63
CA ALA A 971 -28.80 4.94 -14.16
C ALA A 971 -28.34 5.25 -12.74
N ARG A 972 -28.26 6.56 -12.34
CA ARG A 972 -27.86 6.96 -10.97
C ARG A 972 -28.90 6.49 -9.93
N ASN A 973 -30.12 6.72 -10.38
CA ASN A 973 -31.19 6.27 -9.47
C ASN A 973 -31.17 4.75 -9.26
N VAL A 974 -30.78 4.02 -10.26
CA VAL A 974 -30.79 2.54 -10.18
C VAL A 974 -29.61 2.06 -9.33
N PHE A 975 -28.51 2.83 -9.31
CA PHE A 975 -27.36 2.40 -8.49
C PHE A 975 -27.73 2.45 -7.00
N ASP A 976 -28.71 3.22 -6.73
CA ASP A 976 -29.09 3.36 -5.31
C ASP A 976 -30.11 2.30 -4.89
N LEU A 977 -30.41 1.47 -5.87
CA LEU A 977 -31.42 0.45 -5.51
C LEU A 977 -30.74 -0.84 -5.05
N THR A 978 -31.42 -1.58 -4.24
CA THR A 978 -31.00 -2.96 -3.92
C THR A 978 -32.08 -3.95 -4.39
N LEU A 979 -31.63 -4.82 -5.39
CA LEU A 979 -32.63 -5.74 -5.97
C LEU A 979 -32.58 -7.08 -5.22
N ARG A 980 -33.76 -7.48 -4.71
CA ARG A 980 -33.87 -8.73 -3.92
C ARG A 980 -34.22 -9.91 -4.83
N GLY A 981 -33.41 -11.05 -4.79
CA GLY A 981 -33.91 -12.24 -5.49
C GLY A 981 -33.32 -12.38 -6.90
N SER A 982 -32.33 -11.43 -7.24
CA SER A 982 -31.51 -11.49 -8.48
C SER A 982 -32.39 -11.63 -9.73
N PRO A 983 -33.21 -10.61 -10.07
CA PRO A 983 -34.15 -10.70 -11.20
C PRO A 983 -33.44 -10.57 -12.56
N HIS A 984 -34.29 -11.19 -13.53
CA HIS A 984 -33.93 -10.82 -14.92
C HIS A 984 -34.71 -9.59 -15.38
N ILE A 985 -33.90 -8.70 -16.08
CA ILE A 985 -34.56 -7.48 -16.55
C ILE A 985 -34.45 -7.40 -18.07
N THR A 986 -35.69 -7.22 -18.76
CA THR A 986 -35.69 -7.03 -20.23
C THR A 986 -36.03 -5.56 -20.54
N LEU A 987 -35.01 -4.96 -21.19
CA LEU A 987 -35.25 -3.56 -21.60
C LEU A 987 -35.46 -3.45 -23.10
N VAL A 988 -36.76 -3.26 -23.48
CA VAL A 988 -37.03 -3.01 -24.91
C VAL A 988 -37.15 -1.50 -25.12
N ALA A 989 -36.03 -0.89 -25.12
CA ALA A 989 -35.93 0.56 -25.30
C ALA A 989 -34.66 0.90 -26.07
N CYS A 990 -34.86 1.93 -27.01
CA CYS A 990 -33.73 2.25 -27.90
C CYS A 990 -32.46 2.55 -27.10
N ASP A 991 -31.26 1.83 -27.41
CA ASP A 991 -29.91 2.11 -26.86
C ASP A 991 -29.87 1.77 -25.36
N SER A 992 -30.80 0.92 -24.93
CA SER A 992 -30.97 0.62 -23.49
C SER A 992 -29.81 -0.21 -22.95
N VAL A 993 -28.97 -0.81 -23.94
CA VAL A 993 -27.84 -1.62 -23.45
C VAL A 993 -26.53 -1.05 -24.00
N SER A 994 -26.71 0.17 -24.54
CA SER A 994 -25.49 0.85 -24.99
C SER A 994 -24.71 1.38 -23.77
N GLN A 995 -23.44 1.06 -23.77
CA GLN A 995 -22.62 1.42 -22.59
C GLN A 995 -21.49 2.37 -23.01
N GLY A 996 -21.32 3.48 -22.23
CA GLY A 996 -20.09 4.29 -22.41
C GLY A 996 -18.87 3.64 -21.77
N ILE A 997 -17.75 3.56 -22.60
CA ILE A 997 -16.55 2.89 -22.05
C ILE A 997 -15.67 3.94 -21.37
N ALA A 998 -15.65 3.92 -19.96
CA ALA A 998 -14.80 4.85 -19.19
C ALA A 998 -13.35 4.36 -19.12
N ALA A 999 -12.39 5.21 -18.66
CA ALA A 999 -10.96 4.85 -18.56
C ALA A 999 -10.77 3.52 -17.83
N GLY A 1000 -10.03 2.49 -18.50
CA GLY A 1000 -9.82 1.14 -17.93
C GLY A 1000 -10.82 0.13 -18.51
N ASP A 1001 -11.60 0.44 -19.60
CA ASP A 1001 -12.60 -0.39 -20.30
C ASP A 1001 -13.77 -0.75 -19.38
N GLU A 1002 -14.26 0.32 -18.58
CA GLU A 1002 -15.40 0.04 -17.68
C GLU A 1002 -16.71 0.56 -18.29
N PRO A 1003 -17.61 -0.41 -18.61
CA PRO A 1003 -18.87 0.05 -19.20
C PRO A 1003 -19.75 0.78 -18.19
N LEU A 1004 -20.09 2.05 -18.46
CA LEU A 1004 -20.99 2.86 -17.61
C LEU A 1004 -22.34 3.06 -18.30
N GLY A 1005 -23.53 2.66 -17.52
CA GLY A 1005 -24.87 2.78 -18.13
C GLY A 1005 -25.90 1.92 -17.38
N LEU A 1006 -27.07 1.82 -17.85
CA LEU A 1006 -28.20 1.15 -17.16
C LEU A 1006 -27.90 -0.33 -16.93
N VAL A 1007 -27.17 -0.99 -17.84
CA VAL A 1007 -26.86 -2.43 -17.66
C VAL A 1007 -25.93 -2.61 -16.45
N THR A 1008 -24.89 -1.75 -16.41
CA THR A 1008 -23.96 -1.87 -15.27
C THR A 1008 -24.69 -1.52 -13.95
N ALA A 1009 -25.51 -0.46 -14.01
CA ALA A 1009 -26.25 -0.04 -12.81
C ALA A 1009 -27.19 -1.14 -12.32
N LEU A 1010 -27.85 -1.83 -13.18
CA LEU A 1010 -28.82 -2.87 -12.79
C LEU A 1010 -28.09 -4.12 -12.28
N LEU A 1011 -26.96 -4.50 -12.94
CA LEU A 1011 -26.23 -5.70 -12.47
C LEU A 1011 -25.59 -5.43 -11.11
N CYS A 1012 -25.16 -4.14 -10.91
CA CYS A 1012 -24.55 -3.81 -9.61
C CYS A 1012 -25.64 -3.73 -8.52
N ALA A 1013 -26.77 -3.32 -8.93
CA ALA A 1013 -27.88 -3.21 -7.95
C ALA A 1013 -28.42 -4.59 -7.56
N GLY A 1014 -27.92 -5.67 -8.24
CA GLY A 1014 -28.30 -7.01 -7.72
C GLY A 1014 -29.08 -7.81 -8.77
N ALA A 1015 -29.19 -7.33 -10.06
CA ALA A 1015 -29.88 -8.11 -11.11
C ALA A 1015 -29.04 -9.33 -11.52
N ALA A 1016 -29.77 -10.43 -11.89
CA ALA A 1016 -29.06 -11.63 -12.39
C ALA A 1016 -28.64 -11.48 -13.85
N SER A 1017 -29.52 -10.86 -14.62
CA SER A 1017 -29.18 -10.64 -16.04
C SER A 1017 -30.04 -9.52 -16.61
N VAL A 1018 -29.47 -8.91 -17.70
CA VAL A 1018 -30.22 -7.84 -18.39
C VAL A 1018 -30.17 -8.10 -19.90
N ALA A 1019 -31.41 -8.10 -20.53
CA ALA A 1019 -31.44 -8.17 -22.02
C ALA A 1019 -31.92 -6.83 -22.59
N GLY A 1020 -31.25 -6.46 -23.66
CA GLY A 1020 -31.68 -5.19 -24.29
C GLY A 1020 -31.02 -5.02 -25.65
N THR A 1021 -31.02 -3.73 -26.16
CA THR A 1021 -30.51 -3.53 -27.53
C THR A 1021 -29.28 -2.62 -27.49
N ILE A 1022 -28.17 -2.96 -28.26
CA ILE A 1022 -26.87 -2.25 -28.24
C ILE A 1022 -26.96 -1.01 -29.14
N TRP A 1023 -28.16 -0.79 -30.02
CA TRP A 1023 -28.48 0.46 -30.74
C TRP A 1023 -30.00 0.61 -30.86
N PRO A 1024 -30.38 1.83 -31.37
CA PRO A 1024 -31.83 2.07 -31.43
C PRO A 1024 -32.54 1.09 -32.38
N THR A 1025 -33.74 0.52 -31.78
CA THR A 1025 -34.50 -0.44 -32.59
C THR A 1025 -35.95 0.02 -32.69
N ALA A 1026 -36.55 -0.32 -33.92
CA ALA A 1026 -37.97 0.04 -34.13
C ALA A 1026 -38.87 -0.66 -33.10
N SER A 1027 -39.83 0.08 -32.67
CA SER A 1027 -40.76 -0.44 -31.64
C SER A 1027 -41.41 -1.76 -32.09
N ARG A 1028 -41.81 -1.86 -33.33
CA ARG A 1028 -42.43 -3.11 -33.82
C ARG A 1028 -41.49 -4.31 -33.64
N THR A 1029 -40.20 -4.12 -34.01
CA THR A 1029 -39.21 -5.21 -33.86
C THR A 1029 -39.05 -5.61 -32.38
N GLY A 1030 -38.98 -4.59 -31.51
CA GLY A 1030 -38.91 -4.87 -30.05
C GLY A 1030 -40.10 -5.71 -29.57
N ARG A 1031 -41.34 -5.40 -30.09
CA ARG A 1031 -42.53 -6.19 -29.68
C ARG A 1031 -42.45 -7.63 -30.19
N GLU A 1032 -42.01 -7.77 -31.41
CA GLU A 1032 -41.91 -9.15 -31.97
C GLU A 1032 -40.84 -9.96 -31.21
N PHE A 1033 -39.73 -9.26 -30.80
CA PHE A 1033 -38.71 -9.98 -30.01
C PHE A 1033 -39.30 -10.43 -28.67
N ALA A 1034 -39.98 -9.47 -27.95
CA ALA A 1034 -40.57 -9.80 -26.63
C ALA A 1034 -41.55 -10.97 -26.75
N GLU A 1035 -42.35 -10.97 -27.82
CA GLU A 1035 -43.31 -12.08 -28.01
C GLU A 1035 -42.58 -13.43 -28.16
N ALA A 1036 -41.58 -13.42 -29.01
CA ALA A 1036 -40.84 -14.69 -29.24
C ALA A 1036 -40.06 -15.10 -27.99
N PHE A 1037 -39.46 -14.10 -27.31
CA PHE A 1037 -38.64 -14.39 -26.12
C PHE A 1037 -39.52 -14.99 -25.01
N TYR A 1038 -40.63 -14.45 -24.77
CA TYR A 1038 -41.48 -14.96 -23.68
C TYR A 1038 -42.23 -16.23 -24.09
N ALA A 1039 -42.59 -16.42 -25.37
CA ALA A 1039 -43.14 -17.72 -25.84
C ALA A 1039 -42.17 -18.86 -25.54
N GLU A 1040 -40.87 -18.54 -25.76
CA GLU A 1040 -39.88 -19.62 -25.48
C GLU A 1040 -39.80 -19.92 -23.98
N LEU A 1041 -39.85 -18.84 -23.17
CA LEU A 1041 -39.86 -19.11 -21.71
C LEU A 1041 -41.09 -19.94 -21.33
N GLY A 1042 -42.26 -19.69 -22.03
CA GLY A 1042 -43.47 -20.52 -21.84
C GLY A 1042 -43.23 -22.00 -22.18
N VAL A 1043 -42.50 -22.20 -23.27
CA VAL A 1043 -42.20 -23.60 -23.66
C VAL A 1043 -41.31 -24.25 -22.60
N GLN A 1044 -40.26 -23.52 -22.14
CA GLN A 1044 -39.34 -24.07 -21.11
C GLN A 1044 -40.10 -24.41 -19.83
N GLU A 1045 -41.12 -23.57 -19.58
CA GLU A 1045 -41.96 -23.84 -18.40
C GLU A 1045 -42.84 -25.09 -18.62
N GLY A 1046 -43.52 -25.28 -19.80
CA GLY A 1046 -44.33 -26.46 -20.18
C GLY A 1046 -43.52 -27.76 -20.11
N LYS A 1047 -42.24 -27.73 -20.63
CA LYS A 1047 -41.36 -28.92 -20.58
C LYS A 1047 -40.99 -29.26 -19.13
N ARG A 1048 -41.00 -28.23 -18.32
CA ARG A 1048 -40.78 -28.43 -16.87
C ARG A 1048 -41.97 -29.15 -16.23
N LYS A 1049 -43.27 -28.89 -16.63
CA LYS A 1049 -44.49 -29.44 -16.00
C LYS A 1049 -44.79 -30.84 -16.54
N VAL A 1050 -44.26 -31.31 -17.71
CA VAL A 1050 -44.58 -32.57 -18.40
C VAL A 1050 -43.45 -33.57 -18.14
N GLY A 1051 -42.20 -33.29 -17.54
CA GLY A 1051 -41.05 -34.22 -17.32
C GLY A 1051 -41.07 -34.76 -15.89
N GLY A 1052 -42.14 -35.55 -15.38
CA GLY A 1052 -42.18 -36.67 -14.41
C GLY A 1052 -41.61 -37.97 -15.01
N THR A 1053 -40.29 -38.39 -14.63
CA THR A 1053 -39.67 -39.71 -14.35
C THR A 1053 -39.02 -40.27 -15.61
N ASP A 1054 -38.12 -39.67 -16.35
CA ASP A 1054 -37.20 -40.62 -17.03
C ASP A 1054 -35.84 -39.93 -17.25
N SER A 1055 -34.87 -40.06 -16.23
CA SER A 1055 -33.41 -40.29 -16.16
C SER A 1055 -32.86 -40.87 -17.47
N SER A 1056 -32.37 -39.86 -18.34
CA SER A 1056 -31.03 -40.16 -18.93
C SER A 1056 -30.67 -39.10 -19.96
N SER A 1057 -30.50 -37.87 -19.51
CA SER A 1057 -29.32 -37.17 -20.07
C SER A 1057 -28.94 -35.99 -19.15
N ALA A 1058 -28.49 -36.28 -17.96
CA ALA A 1058 -27.43 -35.72 -17.08
C ALA A 1058 -26.43 -34.86 -17.87
N ALA A 1059 -26.94 -33.51 -18.03
CA ALA A 1059 -25.94 -32.45 -17.72
C ALA A 1059 -26.68 -31.16 -17.34
N GLU A 1060 -27.24 -31.07 -16.02
CA GLU A 1060 -26.91 -30.26 -14.82
C GLU A 1060 -27.80 -29.02 -14.76
N GLY A 1061 -29.08 -29.10 -14.13
CA GLY A 1061 -29.57 -28.38 -12.93
C GLY A 1061 -31.09 -28.59 -12.78
N GLY A 1062 -31.57 -29.69 -12.25
CA GLY A 1062 -32.61 -30.04 -11.24
C GLY A 1062 -33.00 -28.84 -10.36
N GLY A 1063 -34.03 -27.94 -10.86
CA GLY A 1063 -34.89 -27.30 -9.83
C GLY A 1063 -35.06 -25.80 -10.14
N GLY A 1064 -36.01 -25.25 -10.99
CA GLY A 1064 -36.61 -23.89 -10.99
C GLY A 1064 -35.76 -22.89 -11.80
N ILE A 1065 -34.94 -23.23 -13.01
CA ILE A 1065 -34.03 -22.24 -13.64
C ILE A 1065 -34.47 -22.04 -15.10
N PHE A 1066 -34.70 -20.85 -15.58
CA PHE A 1066 -34.92 -20.48 -16.99
C PHE A 1066 -33.60 -20.15 -17.68
N ASN A 1067 -33.44 -20.79 -18.90
CA ASN A 1067 -32.23 -20.48 -19.71
C ASN A 1067 -32.47 -19.21 -20.56
N MET A 1068 -31.89 -18.15 -20.00
CA MET A 1068 -32.16 -16.84 -20.65
C MET A 1068 -31.37 -16.71 -21.96
N ALA A 1069 -30.18 -17.24 -22.00
CA ALA A 1069 -29.36 -17.15 -23.24
C ALA A 1069 -30.03 -17.90 -24.40
N PHE A 1070 -30.70 -18.98 -24.05
CA PHE A 1070 -31.37 -19.74 -25.12
C PHE A 1070 -32.63 -19.00 -25.58
N ALA A 1071 -33.34 -18.43 -24.66
CA ALA A 1071 -34.55 -17.67 -25.05
C ALA A 1071 -34.19 -16.49 -25.94
N VAL A 1072 -33.10 -15.81 -25.62
CA VAL A 1072 -32.68 -14.68 -26.51
C VAL A 1072 -32.27 -15.23 -27.88
N ARG A 1073 -31.58 -16.37 -27.87
CA ARG A 1073 -31.18 -16.96 -29.17
C ARG A 1073 -32.40 -17.30 -30.02
N ARG A 1074 -33.39 -17.91 -29.48
CA ARG A 1074 -34.59 -18.31 -30.25
C ARG A 1074 -35.33 -17.08 -30.77
N ALA A 1075 -35.38 -16.12 -29.91
CA ALA A 1075 -36.09 -14.91 -30.35
C ALA A 1075 -35.34 -14.21 -31.50
N VAL A 1076 -34.06 -14.15 -31.40
CA VAL A 1076 -33.27 -13.49 -32.46
C VAL A 1076 -33.34 -14.31 -33.75
N LEU A 1077 -33.36 -15.65 -33.69
CA LEU A 1077 -33.42 -16.47 -34.91
C LEU A 1077 -34.78 -16.35 -35.59
N LYS A 1078 -35.77 -16.19 -34.73
CA LYS A 1078 -37.11 -16.00 -35.33
C LYS A 1078 -37.16 -14.66 -36.09
N LEU A 1079 -36.61 -13.68 -35.46
CA LEU A 1079 -36.61 -12.38 -36.15
C LEU A 1079 -35.78 -12.46 -37.44
N ARG A 1080 -34.73 -13.17 -37.34
CA ARG A 1080 -33.85 -13.31 -38.52
C ARG A 1080 -34.57 -14.06 -39.65
N ALA A 1081 -35.49 -14.96 -39.41
CA ALA A 1081 -36.15 -15.80 -40.44
C ALA A 1081 -37.32 -15.04 -41.07
N GLU A 1082 -37.75 -13.97 -40.40
CA GLU A 1082 -38.94 -13.27 -40.91
C GLU A 1082 -38.53 -12.19 -41.93
N ARG A 1083 -39.40 -12.06 -42.97
CA ARG A 1083 -39.06 -11.16 -44.09
C ARG A 1083 -38.99 -9.70 -43.63
N THR A 1084 -39.74 -9.35 -42.67
CA THR A 1084 -39.85 -7.92 -42.28
C THR A 1084 -38.75 -7.56 -41.27
N THR A 1085 -38.10 -8.60 -40.63
CA THR A 1085 -37.14 -8.27 -39.58
C THR A 1085 -35.79 -8.96 -39.89
N ARG A 1086 -35.67 -9.51 -41.10
CA ARG A 1086 -34.52 -10.39 -41.43
C ARG A 1086 -33.26 -9.54 -41.61
N ARG A 1087 -33.44 -8.17 -41.51
CA ARG A 1087 -32.25 -7.31 -41.64
C ARG A 1087 -31.46 -7.31 -40.32
N PRO A 1088 -30.08 -7.32 -40.47
CA PRO A 1088 -29.24 -7.45 -39.25
C PRO A 1088 -29.47 -6.28 -38.28
N TYR A 1089 -29.84 -5.13 -38.86
CA TYR A 1089 -30.11 -3.99 -37.95
C TYR A 1089 -31.24 -4.31 -36.98
N GLN A 1090 -32.19 -5.21 -37.40
CA GLN A 1090 -33.40 -5.48 -36.59
C GLN A 1090 -33.13 -6.58 -35.56
N TRP A 1091 -32.40 -7.58 -35.84
CA TRP A 1091 -32.34 -8.72 -34.89
C TRP A 1091 -30.99 -8.72 -34.17
N ALA A 1092 -29.90 -8.11 -34.73
CA ALA A 1092 -28.53 -8.25 -34.17
C ALA A 1092 -28.35 -7.26 -33.02
N ALA A 1093 -29.32 -6.45 -32.77
CA ALA A 1093 -29.18 -5.43 -31.71
C ALA A 1093 -29.46 -6.04 -30.33
N PHE A 1094 -30.02 -7.22 -30.27
CA PHE A 1094 -30.47 -7.77 -28.97
C PHE A 1094 -29.35 -8.62 -28.36
N VAL A 1095 -29.02 -8.19 -27.05
CA VAL A 1095 -27.92 -8.93 -26.40
C VAL A 1095 -28.32 -9.19 -24.94
N LEU A 1096 -27.66 -10.19 -24.40
CA LEU A 1096 -27.90 -10.55 -22.99
C LEU A 1096 -26.61 -10.35 -22.18
N HIS A 1097 -26.75 -9.57 -21.00
CA HIS A 1097 -25.60 -9.38 -20.10
C HIS A 1097 -25.87 -10.05 -18.75
N GLY A 1098 -24.79 -10.52 -18.07
CA GLY A 1098 -24.96 -11.08 -16.72
C GLY A 1098 -25.06 -12.62 -16.75
N SER A 1099 -25.97 -13.12 -16.05
CA SER A 1099 -26.05 -14.60 -15.93
C SER A 1099 -26.84 -15.19 -17.10
N TRP A 1100 -26.48 -16.43 -17.55
CA TRP A 1100 -27.20 -17.09 -18.67
C TRP A 1100 -28.50 -17.73 -18.17
N CYS A 1101 -28.65 -17.69 -16.84
CA CYS A 1101 -29.88 -18.29 -16.31
C CYS A 1101 -30.39 -17.47 -15.12
N VAL A 1102 -31.71 -17.74 -14.83
CA VAL A 1102 -32.30 -17.11 -13.63
C VAL A 1102 -33.13 -18.16 -12.89
N GLY A 1103 -32.97 -18.21 -11.49
CA GLY A 1103 -33.67 -19.21 -10.66
C GLY A 1103 -35.09 -18.75 -10.33
N PHE A 1104 -36.19 -19.86 -10.42
CA PHE A 1104 -37.58 -19.54 -10.07
C PHE A 1104 -38.11 -20.63 -9.14
N GLY A 1105 -38.62 -20.29 -7.85
CA GLY A 1105 -39.15 -21.18 -6.79
C GLY A 1105 -40.08 -22.26 -7.33
N LYS A 1106 -40.18 -23.64 -6.81
CA LYS A 1106 -40.97 -24.86 -7.09
C LYS A 1106 -42.45 -24.61 -6.79
N ASP A 1107 -43.40 -24.67 -7.80
CA ASP A 1107 -44.88 -24.71 -7.69
C ASP A 1107 -45.35 -25.86 -6.79
N ALA A 1108 -45.64 -25.66 -5.48
CA ALA A 1108 -46.42 -26.60 -4.66
C ALA A 1108 -47.81 -26.85 -5.28
N GLY A 1109 -47.90 -27.76 -6.30
CA GLY A 1109 -49.26 -28.35 -6.43
C GLY A 1109 -49.17 -29.87 -6.52
N GLY A 1110 -49.37 -30.62 -5.34
CA GLY A 1110 -50.33 -31.75 -5.21
C GLY A 1110 -49.95 -32.62 -3.99
N SER A 1111 -50.46 -32.25 -2.78
CA SER A 1111 -50.89 -33.13 -1.68
C SER A 1111 -50.37 -34.56 -1.85
N SER A 1112 -49.23 -34.89 -1.14
CA SER A 1112 -49.17 -36.15 -0.36
C SER A 1112 -47.99 -36.09 0.62
N PRO A 1113 -48.18 -36.53 1.90
CA PRO A 1113 -47.21 -36.57 3.01
C PRO A 1113 -46.33 -37.83 2.95
N GLY A 1114 -45.05 -37.63 2.58
CA GLY A 1114 -44.17 -38.62 3.25
C GLY A 1114 -42.72 -38.45 2.76
N ALA A 1115 -41.82 -37.94 3.56
CA ALA A 1115 -40.62 -38.52 4.21
C ALA A 1115 -39.45 -38.57 3.23
N ASP A 1116 -38.31 -37.83 3.48
CA ASP A 1116 -36.93 -38.30 3.78
C ASP A 1116 -35.93 -37.51 2.93
N LYS A 1117 -35.09 -36.58 3.67
CA LYS A 1117 -33.64 -36.34 3.88
C LYS A 1117 -32.83 -36.67 2.62
N GLY A 1118 -32.10 -35.55 1.94
CA GLY A 1118 -30.69 -35.43 1.53
C GLY A 1118 -30.50 -34.19 0.64
#